data_AF-A0A5N6F0K3-F1
#
_entry.id   AF-A0A5N6F0K3-F1
#
_cell.length_a   1.000
_cell.length_b   1.000
_cell.length_c   1.000
_cell.angle_alpha   90.00
_cell.angle_beta   90.00
_cell.angle_gamma   90.00
#
_symmetry.space_group_name_H-M   'P 1'
#
loop_
_entity.id
_entity.type
_entity.pdbx_description
1 polymer ?
#
loop_
_entity_poly.entity_id
_entity_poly.type
_entity_poly.pdbx_seq_one_letter_code
_entity_poly.pdbx_strand_id
1 'polypeptide(L)'
;MELRCLWCPRQWALWLLFVSYSCAFYIPGYSVKRYTDDESIPLLVNKIFSDHTQLQYAYYDLPFVCPPSGKTHGGSPFGSGHSVSLNLGEILRGDRIMTSDFELQMGKNVECQALCTAEVGRKDVKWARQLINEGYVAEWIVDNLPGATSFVTVDRSRKYYATGFKLGSRDLSPIDGKPHYYINNHFTIVIRWRSAPEGGKLIVGFEIYPKSIRAEDHVENGCPKQVHEHHDGLELYIPPNTSKLREMYPGSSYIPEDDGVDDGTTLKIPYTYSIYFKEDNSIDWSSRWDLYFSNQDDSSMTHWFAILNSLTISSVLGVAVYVIWGRTVQGDIKGRGDGAMDEAKLKARSAAKAKTLERKGDGLLDQGPDLERDADISSDDEGLEDVSGWKLLHGDVFRVPEYSGLLAPLVGSGMQLLFMTSGLLLLSCLGILNPSFRGGFVSVGMGLFVFAGLFSGYFSARLYKTFGGANWRKNTLITALFIPGLTFCLIFILNLFVWAQASSTAIPFSTLIGLLALWLLIQVPLVYIGSWYGYVRTAPWEHPTKTMSIARQIPPQPWYLHNTYGPVLTGLAPFAVLFIELLFVFKNLWQDKSGYYYVFGFLSAVSTILMVTVSQVTIIATYSQLCSENYHWWWQSFLTGGSSAFWVFAYCIWYYFFHLHITGFVSSLLFFSYSFLACAVYGLLTGTVGFLTAYAFVRRIYSGAKVD
;
A
#
# COMPACT_ATOMS: atom_id res chain seq x y z
N MET A 1 23.63 -31.24 -35.38
CA MET A 1 23.46 -30.25 -36.46
C MET A 1 22.34 -29.31 -36.04
N GLU A 2 22.48 -28.02 -35.80
CA GLU A 2 23.60 -27.08 -35.70
C GLU A 2 23.15 -26.02 -34.67
N LEU A 3 23.97 -25.74 -33.67
CA LEU A 3 23.75 -24.71 -32.63
C LEU A 3 24.65 -23.48 -32.89
N ARG A 4 24.86 -23.13 -34.17
CA ARG A 4 25.85 -22.14 -34.63
C ARG A 4 25.25 -20.92 -35.35
N CYS A 5 24.10 -20.41 -34.92
CA CYS A 5 23.51 -19.17 -35.47
C CYS A 5 23.14 -18.12 -34.42
N LEU A 6 23.87 -18.04 -33.30
CA LEU A 6 23.68 -17.00 -32.27
C LEU A 6 24.74 -15.88 -32.31
N TRP A 7 25.70 -15.93 -33.22
CA TRP A 7 26.82 -14.98 -33.32
C TRP A 7 26.80 -14.25 -34.66
N CYS A 8 25.76 -13.47 -34.92
CA CYS A 8 25.72 -12.58 -36.08
C CYS A 8 25.98 -11.13 -35.62
N PRO A 9 27.13 -10.52 -35.94
CA PRO A 9 27.48 -9.15 -35.51
C PRO A 9 26.48 -8.09 -36.01
N ARG A 10 25.70 -8.42 -37.05
CA ARG A 10 24.64 -7.58 -37.61
C ARG A 10 23.43 -7.41 -36.69
N GLN A 11 23.12 -8.39 -35.83
CA GLN A 11 22.04 -8.25 -34.82
C GLN A 11 22.48 -7.41 -33.62
N TRP A 12 23.76 -7.49 -33.24
CA TRP A 12 24.34 -6.62 -32.23
C TRP A 12 24.47 -5.18 -32.72
N ALA A 13 24.80 -4.94 -33.98
CA ALA A 13 24.80 -3.60 -34.58
C ALA A 13 23.41 -2.96 -34.60
N LEU A 14 22.35 -3.74 -34.88
CA LEU A 14 20.96 -3.28 -34.78
C LEU A 14 20.57 -2.95 -33.32
N TRP A 15 20.97 -3.79 -32.36
CA TRP A 15 20.78 -3.51 -30.93
C TRP A 15 21.54 -2.25 -30.48
N LEU A 16 22.79 -2.07 -30.92
CA LEU A 16 23.60 -0.90 -30.61
C LEU A 16 23.06 0.38 -31.28
N LEU A 17 22.48 0.28 -32.48
CA LEU A 17 21.78 1.39 -33.15
C LEU A 17 20.47 1.77 -32.42
N PHE A 18 19.75 0.80 -31.84
CA PHE A 18 18.61 1.08 -30.97
C PHE A 18 19.05 1.72 -29.64
N VAL A 19 20.22 1.35 -29.11
CA VAL A 19 20.79 1.94 -27.88
C VAL A 19 21.34 3.35 -28.13
N SER A 20 21.90 3.65 -29.31
CA SER A 20 22.45 4.98 -29.63
C SER A 20 21.39 6.07 -29.83
N TYR A 21 20.11 5.70 -30.01
CA TYR A 21 18.99 6.64 -30.04
C TYR A 21 18.41 6.97 -28.65
N SER A 22 19.09 6.58 -27.58
CA SER A 22 18.73 7.06 -26.24
C SER A 22 19.18 8.51 -26.08
N CYS A 23 18.30 9.45 -26.40
CA CYS A 23 18.39 10.79 -25.81
C CYS A 23 18.43 10.61 -24.29
N ALA A 24 19.42 11.20 -23.62
CA ALA A 24 19.58 11.13 -22.18
C ALA A 24 18.24 11.44 -21.50
N PHE A 25 17.64 10.42 -20.90
CA PHE A 25 16.33 10.54 -20.27
C PHE A 25 16.50 11.32 -18.96
N TYR A 26 15.86 12.49 -18.85
CA TYR A 26 15.82 13.24 -17.60
C TYR A 26 15.02 12.43 -16.58
N ILE A 27 15.69 11.92 -15.54
CA ILE A 27 15.05 11.29 -14.40
C ILE A 27 14.97 12.34 -13.28
N PRO A 28 13.77 12.85 -12.95
CA PRO A 28 13.57 13.76 -11.83
C PRO A 28 14.19 13.18 -10.54
N GLY A 29 15.01 13.97 -9.85
CA GLY A 29 15.70 13.56 -8.61
C GLY A 29 17.10 12.99 -8.78
N TYR A 30 17.46 12.53 -9.99
CA TYR A 30 18.82 12.08 -10.31
C TYR A 30 19.57 13.09 -11.17
N SER A 31 18.84 13.87 -11.95
CA SER A 31 19.41 14.88 -12.85
C SER A 31 19.24 16.29 -12.27
N VAL A 32 20.36 16.97 -12.10
CA VAL A 32 20.44 18.31 -11.50
C VAL A 32 20.08 19.35 -12.56
N LYS A 33 19.02 20.11 -12.34
CA LYS A 33 18.72 21.29 -13.15
C LYS A 33 19.43 22.52 -12.57
N ARG A 34 20.24 23.18 -13.39
CA ARG A 34 20.96 24.42 -13.07
C ARG A 34 20.25 25.58 -13.75
N TYR A 35 20.10 26.68 -13.02
CA TYR A 35 19.49 27.90 -13.54
C TYR A 35 20.53 29.00 -13.68
N THR A 36 20.47 29.78 -14.75
CA THR A 36 21.24 31.02 -14.90
C THR A 36 20.49 32.22 -14.33
N ASP A 37 21.17 33.34 -14.15
CA ASP A 37 20.52 34.60 -13.78
C ASP A 37 19.50 35.01 -14.85
N ASP A 38 18.38 35.58 -14.40
CA ASP A 38 17.23 35.98 -15.22
C ASP A 38 16.56 34.83 -16.01
N GLU A 39 17.00 33.58 -15.82
CA GLU A 39 16.33 32.42 -16.39
C GLU A 39 14.94 32.29 -15.76
N SER A 40 13.97 31.95 -16.58
CA SER A 40 12.61 31.78 -16.11
C SER A 40 12.38 30.41 -15.46
N ILE A 41 11.67 30.44 -14.33
CA ILE A 41 11.34 29.25 -13.55
C ILE A 41 9.84 29.01 -13.69
N PRO A 42 9.41 27.91 -14.34
CA PRO A 42 7.99 27.61 -14.44
C PRO A 42 7.44 27.20 -13.08
N LEU A 43 6.41 27.91 -12.60
CA LEU A 43 5.58 27.46 -11.50
C LEU A 43 4.42 26.64 -12.05
N LEU A 44 4.28 25.43 -11.53
CA LEU A 44 3.22 24.52 -11.90
C LEU A 44 2.20 24.44 -10.76
N VAL A 45 0.93 24.43 -11.10
CA VAL A 45 -0.16 24.20 -10.14
C VAL A 45 -0.72 22.80 -10.35
N ASN A 46 -1.15 22.13 -9.27
CA ASN A 46 -1.66 20.77 -9.34
C ASN A 46 -3.14 20.70 -8.91
N LYS A 47 -3.37 20.50 -7.62
CA LYS A 47 -4.69 20.22 -7.05
C LYS A 47 -4.81 20.77 -5.64
N ILE A 48 -6.04 20.80 -5.16
CA ILE A 48 -6.36 21.02 -3.76
C ILE A 48 -6.77 19.70 -3.11
N PHE A 49 -6.34 19.51 -1.87
CA PHE A 49 -6.68 18.35 -1.06
C PHE A 49 -7.02 18.76 0.36
N SER A 50 -7.76 17.90 1.08
CA SER A 50 -8.13 18.11 2.48
C SER A 50 -7.91 16.82 3.27
N ASP A 51 -7.60 16.96 4.55
CA ASP A 51 -7.51 15.85 5.51
C ASP A 51 -8.91 15.38 5.97
N HIS A 52 -9.95 16.21 5.76
CA HIS A 52 -11.34 15.94 6.15
C HIS A 52 -12.17 15.23 5.06
N THR A 53 -11.73 15.23 3.80
CA THR A 53 -12.47 14.62 2.68
C THR A 53 -11.54 13.82 1.78
N GLN A 54 -12.03 12.77 1.10
CA GLN A 54 -11.19 12.01 0.14
C GLN A 54 -11.24 12.57 -1.29
N LEU A 55 -12.00 13.64 -1.50
CA LEU A 55 -12.13 14.29 -2.79
C LEU A 55 -11.03 15.34 -2.96
N GLN A 56 -10.53 15.46 -4.19
CA GLN A 56 -9.51 16.45 -4.55
C GLN A 56 -10.03 17.20 -5.78
N TYR A 57 -9.71 18.47 -5.92
CA TYR A 57 -10.14 19.25 -7.08
C TYR A 57 -8.92 19.86 -7.77
N ALA A 58 -8.94 20.00 -9.10
CA ALA A 58 -7.85 20.67 -9.79
C ALA A 58 -7.86 22.15 -9.42
N TYR A 59 -6.68 22.76 -9.29
CA TYR A 59 -6.59 24.14 -8.81
C TYR A 59 -7.29 25.15 -9.74
N TYR A 60 -7.18 24.96 -11.06
CA TYR A 60 -7.81 25.83 -12.06
C TYR A 60 -9.29 25.52 -12.34
N ASP A 61 -9.84 24.42 -11.82
CA ASP A 61 -11.29 24.13 -11.93
C ASP A 61 -12.10 24.93 -10.88
N LEU A 62 -11.42 25.64 -9.97
CA LEU A 62 -12.05 26.43 -8.91
C LEU A 62 -12.52 27.79 -9.46
N PRO A 63 -13.82 28.14 -9.33
CA PRO A 63 -14.42 29.33 -9.95
C PRO A 63 -13.99 30.65 -9.29
N PHE A 64 -13.40 30.58 -8.10
CA PHE A 64 -12.93 31.75 -7.36
C PHE A 64 -11.43 32.00 -7.54
N VAL A 65 -10.72 31.19 -8.34
CA VAL A 65 -9.30 31.33 -8.66
C VAL A 65 -9.14 32.00 -10.03
N CYS A 66 -8.00 32.66 -10.27
CA CYS A 66 -7.67 33.20 -11.58
C CYS A 66 -7.67 32.12 -12.67
N PRO A 67 -8.49 32.27 -13.73
CA PRO A 67 -8.41 31.38 -14.88
C PRO A 67 -7.08 31.60 -15.62
N PRO A 68 -6.52 30.57 -16.26
CA PRO A 68 -5.27 30.69 -17.01
C PRO A 68 -5.44 31.66 -18.19
N SER A 69 -4.50 32.60 -18.36
CA SER A 69 -4.55 33.61 -19.43
C SER A 69 -4.31 33.02 -20.84
N GLY A 70 -3.79 31.80 -20.96
CA GLY A 70 -3.40 31.17 -22.23
C GLY A 70 -2.12 31.76 -22.85
N LYS A 71 -1.44 32.67 -22.15
CA LYS A 71 -0.23 33.35 -22.61
C LYS A 71 1.01 32.53 -22.25
N THR A 72 2.04 32.59 -23.08
CA THR A 72 3.33 31.98 -22.77
C THR A 72 4.04 32.80 -21.69
N HIS A 73 4.20 32.22 -20.52
CA HIS A 73 4.92 32.80 -19.40
C HIS A 73 6.09 31.90 -19.00
N GLY A 74 7.13 32.54 -18.44
CA GLY A 74 8.25 31.82 -17.82
C GLY A 74 9.07 30.93 -18.77
N GLY A 75 9.31 31.36 -20.01
CA GLY A 75 10.18 30.65 -20.97
C GLY A 75 9.72 29.24 -21.37
N SER A 76 8.53 28.84 -20.91
CA SER A 76 7.93 27.58 -21.29
C SER A 76 7.43 27.67 -22.75
N PRO A 77 7.62 26.62 -23.57
CA PRO A 77 7.11 26.61 -24.94
C PRO A 77 5.57 26.53 -25.01
N PHE A 78 4.89 26.42 -23.86
CA PHE A 78 3.45 26.24 -23.77
C PHE A 78 2.82 27.43 -23.01
N GLY A 79 1.63 27.85 -23.42
CA GLY A 79 0.86 28.88 -22.70
C GLY A 79 0.44 28.41 -21.31
N SER A 80 0.04 29.35 -20.45
CA SER A 80 -0.59 29.04 -19.17
C SER A 80 -1.87 28.22 -19.34
N GLY A 81 -2.15 27.32 -18.39
CA GLY A 81 -3.25 26.37 -18.46
C GLY A 81 -2.98 25.15 -19.34
N HIS A 82 -1.80 25.04 -19.98
CA HIS A 82 -1.43 23.83 -20.69
C HIS A 82 -1.12 22.71 -19.69
N SER A 83 -1.71 21.53 -19.90
CA SER A 83 -1.43 20.35 -19.06
C SER A 83 -0.03 19.82 -19.36
N VAL A 84 0.71 19.49 -18.30
CA VAL A 84 2.00 18.81 -18.44
C VAL A 84 1.75 17.33 -18.74
N SER A 85 2.57 16.71 -19.58
CA SER A 85 2.48 15.27 -19.84
C SER A 85 2.80 14.49 -18.57
N LEU A 86 1.78 13.85 -17.99
CA LEU A 86 1.89 13.09 -16.75
C LEU A 86 2.23 11.62 -17.02
N ASN A 87 3.00 11.02 -16.13
CA ASN A 87 3.19 9.58 -16.11
C ASN A 87 1.94 8.86 -15.56
N LEU A 88 1.85 7.55 -15.76
CA LEU A 88 0.68 6.76 -15.34
C LEU A 88 0.41 6.88 -13.83
N GLY A 89 1.46 6.98 -13.01
CA GLY A 89 1.35 7.05 -11.55
C GLY A 89 0.87 8.41 -11.07
N GLU A 90 1.28 9.50 -11.72
CA GLU A 90 0.74 10.85 -11.50
C GLU A 90 -0.76 10.89 -11.83
N ILE A 91 -1.17 10.30 -12.95
CA ILE A 91 -2.59 10.22 -13.33
C ILE A 91 -3.39 9.41 -12.30
N LEU A 92 -2.87 8.27 -11.86
CA LEU A 92 -3.54 7.42 -10.86
C LEU A 92 -3.56 8.05 -9.45
N ARG A 93 -2.62 8.94 -9.14
CA ARG A 93 -2.63 9.77 -7.92
C ARG A 93 -3.66 10.91 -8.00
N GLY A 94 -4.26 11.14 -9.17
CA GLY A 94 -5.18 12.25 -9.43
C GLY A 94 -4.49 13.59 -9.62
N ASP A 95 -3.22 13.59 -10.06
CA ASP A 95 -2.50 14.83 -10.36
C ASP A 95 -3.03 15.46 -11.65
N ARG A 96 -3.17 16.79 -11.63
CA ARG A 96 -3.67 17.66 -12.71
C ARG A 96 -2.74 18.84 -12.87
N ILE A 97 -1.48 18.55 -13.20
CA ILE A 97 -0.42 19.55 -13.25
C ILE A 97 -0.56 20.43 -14.50
N MET A 98 -0.67 21.74 -14.28
CA MET A 98 -0.81 22.75 -15.33
C MET A 98 0.21 23.88 -15.14
N THR A 99 0.63 24.50 -16.23
CA THR A 99 1.46 25.70 -16.23
C THR A 99 0.68 26.90 -15.72
N SER A 100 1.33 27.74 -14.91
CA SER A 100 0.69 28.92 -14.33
C SER A 100 1.11 30.24 -14.98
N ASP A 101 0.35 31.30 -14.68
CA ASP A 101 0.61 32.67 -15.11
C ASP A 101 1.66 33.40 -14.22
N PHE A 102 2.23 32.73 -13.21
CA PHE A 102 3.24 33.34 -12.35
C PHE A 102 4.59 33.46 -13.08
N GLU A 103 5.18 34.67 -13.06
CA GLU A 103 6.45 34.94 -13.72
C GLU A 103 7.60 34.97 -12.71
N LEU A 104 8.33 33.86 -12.60
CA LEU A 104 9.53 33.79 -11.78
C LEU A 104 10.78 33.90 -12.64
N GLN A 105 11.61 34.90 -12.36
CA GLN A 105 12.93 35.10 -13.00
C GLN A 105 14.02 34.90 -11.95
N MET A 106 14.96 34.01 -12.21
CA MET A 106 15.94 33.60 -11.24
C MET A 106 16.80 34.78 -10.76
N GLY A 107 16.77 35.04 -9.45
CA GLY A 107 17.55 36.11 -8.82
C GLY A 107 16.88 37.50 -8.81
N LYS A 108 15.69 37.64 -9.39
CA LYS A 108 14.97 38.92 -9.43
C LYS A 108 13.84 38.95 -8.40
N ASN A 109 14.00 39.79 -7.38
CA ASN A 109 12.96 40.00 -6.38
C ASN A 109 11.87 40.93 -6.91
N VAL A 110 10.61 40.60 -6.59
CA VAL A 110 9.42 41.36 -6.99
C VAL A 110 8.59 41.61 -5.74
N GLU A 111 8.44 42.86 -5.32
CA GLU A 111 7.70 43.21 -4.11
C GLU A 111 6.19 43.01 -4.27
N CYS A 112 5.63 43.38 -5.42
CA CYS A 112 4.24 43.07 -5.75
C CYS A 112 4.02 43.04 -7.26
N GLN A 113 3.31 42.03 -7.72
CA GLN A 113 2.77 41.93 -9.07
C GLN A 113 1.31 41.48 -9.03
N ALA A 114 0.46 42.18 -9.78
CA ALA A 114 -0.94 41.81 -9.94
C ALA A 114 -1.06 40.64 -10.92
N LEU A 115 -1.88 39.63 -10.56
CA LEU A 115 -2.12 38.45 -11.38
C LEU A 115 -3.42 38.61 -12.19
N CYS A 116 -4.55 38.67 -11.48
CA CYS A 116 -5.86 38.89 -12.07
C CYS A 116 -6.85 39.35 -10.99
N THR A 117 -8.04 39.79 -11.40
CA THR A 117 -9.19 39.97 -10.51
C THR A 117 -10.27 38.97 -10.89
N ALA A 118 -10.58 38.04 -10.00
CA ALA A 118 -11.63 37.04 -10.22
C ALA A 118 -13.00 37.63 -9.79
N GLU A 119 -14.02 37.45 -10.62
CA GLU A 119 -15.40 37.83 -10.30
C GLU A 119 -16.21 36.59 -9.93
N VAL A 120 -16.72 36.55 -8.70
CA VAL A 120 -17.26 35.32 -8.09
C VAL A 120 -18.71 35.52 -7.69
N GLY A 121 -19.61 34.62 -8.14
CA GLY A 121 -21.03 34.65 -7.80
C GLY A 121 -21.33 34.08 -6.40
N ARG A 122 -22.58 34.25 -5.92
CA ARG A 122 -23.00 33.76 -4.59
C ARG A 122 -22.84 32.26 -4.38
N LYS A 123 -23.14 31.46 -5.40
CA LYS A 123 -23.00 29.99 -5.36
C LYS A 123 -21.53 29.60 -5.16
N ASP A 124 -20.64 30.25 -5.89
CA ASP A 124 -19.20 29.99 -5.85
C ASP A 124 -18.57 30.49 -4.56
N VAL A 125 -19.03 31.63 -4.02
CA VAL A 125 -18.63 32.10 -2.67
C VAL A 125 -19.07 31.10 -1.60
N LYS A 126 -20.28 30.55 -1.68
CA LYS A 126 -20.75 29.50 -0.75
C LYS A 126 -19.88 28.25 -0.85
N TRP A 127 -19.51 27.84 -2.06
CA TRP A 127 -18.62 26.70 -2.26
C TRP A 127 -17.20 26.98 -1.74
N ALA A 128 -16.65 28.16 -1.98
CA ALA A 128 -15.36 28.60 -1.44
C ALA A 128 -15.34 28.56 0.10
N ARG A 129 -16.40 29.05 0.75
CA ARG A 129 -16.57 28.95 2.21
C ARG A 129 -16.58 27.51 2.71
N GLN A 130 -17.25 26.61 1.98
CA GLN A 130 -17.26 25.19 2.29
C GLN A 130 -15.85 24.59 2.20
N LEU A 131 -15.10 24.88 1.13
CA LEU A 131 -13.72 24.38 0.95
C LEU A 131 -12.77 24.93 2.03
N ILE A 132 -12.92 26.19 2.45
CA ILE A 132 -12.14 26.74 3.56
C ILE A 132 -12.51 26.05 4.89
N ASN A 133 -13.81 25.82 5.12
CA ASN A 133 -14.28 25.14 6.33
C ASN A 133 -13.84 23.67 6.40
N GLU A 134 -13.80 22.99 5.26
CA GLU A 134 -13.27 21.63 5.11
C GLU A 134 -11.73 21.61 5.07
N GLY A 135 -11.05 22.74 5.25
CA GLY A 135 -9.59 22.79 5.44
C GLY A 135 -8.78 22.44 4.19
N TYR A 136 -9.26 22.75 2.98
CA TYR A 136 -8.51 22.45 1.76
C TYR A 136 -7.20 23.26 1.66
N VAL A 137 -6.17 22.57 1.20
CA VAL A 137 -4.80 23.03 1.00
C VAL A 137 -4.47 22.90 -0.49
N ALA A 138 -3.85 23.93 -1.06
CA ALA A 138 -3.41 23.95 -2.45
C ALA A 138 -1.97 23.47 -2.60
N GLU A 139 -1.74 22.64 -3.63
CA GLU A 139 -0.43 22.10 -3.97
C GLU A 139 0.12 22.76 -5.25
N TRP A 140 1.21 23.52 -5.09
CA TRP A 140 2.00 24.08 -6.19
C TRP A 140 3.38 23.44 -6.24
N ILE A 141 4.04 23.51 -7.39
CA ILE A 141 5.29 22.80 -7.67
C ILE A 141 6.26 23.71 -8.41
N VAL A 142 7.52 23.73 -7.97
CA VAL A 142 8.64 24.39 -8.65
C VAL A 142 9.84 23.45 -8.61
N ASP A 143 10.46 23.18 -9.77
CA ASP A 143 11.62 22.29 -9.90
C ASP A 143 11.45 20.92 -9.20
N ASN A 144 10.26 20.34 -9.36
CA ASN A 144 9.77 19.11 -8.71
C ASN A 144 9.60 19.19 -7.18
N LEU A 145 9.87 20.33 -6.54
CA LEU A 145 9.60 20.54 -5.11
C LEU A 145 8.17 21.01 -4.89
N PRO A 146 7.46 20.47 -3.88
CA PRO A 146 6.18 21.01 -3.47
C PRO A 146 6.39 22.38 -2.80
N GLY A 147 5.48 23.32 -3.04
CA GLY A 147 5.41 24.55 -2.26
C GLY A 147 5.02 24.21 -0.84
N ALA A 148 5.74 24.72 0.15
CA ALA A 148 5.42 24.48 1.56
C ALA A 148 5.23 25.78 2.34
N THR A 149 4.28 25.76 3.26
CA THR A 149 4.20 26.76 4.31
C THR A 149 5.07 26.31 5.46
N SER A 150 6.02 27.14 5.86
CA SER A 150 6.87 26.81 6.99
C SER A 150 6.43 27.51 8.26
N PHE A 151 6.50 26.78 9.36
CA PHE A 151 6.08 27.22 10.68
C PHE A 151 7.27 27.17 11.62
N VAL A 152 7.30 28.09 12.57
CA VAL A 152 8.31 28.13 13.62
C VAL A 152 7.64 27.75 14.92
N THR A 153 8.23 26.81 15.64
CA THR A 153 7.79 26.42 16.99
C THR A 153 7.75 27.62 17.93
N VAL A 154 6.91 27.57 18.97
CA VAL A 154 6.76 28.67 19.95
C VAL A 154 8.10 29.06 20.57
N ASP A 155 8.95 28.06 20.83
CA ASP A 155 10.29 28.23 21.39
C ASP A 155 11.32 28.78 20.39
N ARG A 156 10.91 28.98 19.12
CA ARG A 156 11.77 29.37 17.98
C ARG A 156 12.99 28.47 17.74
N SER A 157 12.99 27.29 18.33
CA SER A 157 14.09 26.34 18.28
C SER A 157 14.10 25.54 16.97
N ARG A 158 12.91 25.28 16.41
CA ARG A 158 12.73 24.45 15.21
C ARG A 158 11.75 25.08 14.23
N LYS A 159 12.06 24.93 12.94
CA LYS A 159 11.25 25.31 11.79
C LYS A 159 10.78 24.04 11.09
N TYR A 160 9.48 23.82 10.96
CA TYR A 160 8.91 22.66 10.25
C TYR A 160 8.16 23.11 8.99
N TYR A 161 8.13 22.24 7.98
CA TYR A 161 7.53 22.53 6.67
C TYR A 161 6.26 21.69 6.49
N ALA A 162 5.13 22.34 6.24
CA ALA A 162 3.90 21.67 5.82
C ALA A 162 3.73 21.86 4.31
N THR A 163 3.50 20.78 3.57
CA THR A 163 3.34 20.86 2.12
C THR A 163 1.99 21.50 1.77
N GLY A 164 2.02 22.35 0.75
CA GLY A 164 0.92 23.21 0.34
C GLY A 164 0.67 24.42 1.25
N PHE A 165 -0.40 25.13 0.95
CA PHE A 165 -0.89 26.26 1.73
C PHE A 165 -2.42 26.28 1.78
N LYS A 166 -3.00 26.75 2.89
CA LYS A 166 -4.47 26.79 3.07
C LYS A 166 -5.11 27.80 2.10
N LEU A 167 -6.28 27.48 1.57
CA LEU A 167 -7.04 28.41 0.71
C LEU A 167 -7.51 29.67 1.45
N GLY A 168 -7.68 29.59 2.77
CA GLY A 168 -8.19 30.69 3.59
C GLY A 168 -8.15 30.40 5.07
N SER A 169 -8.71 31.32 5.86
CA SER A 169 -8.90 31.18 7.31
C SER A 169 -10.38 31.33 7.68
N ARG A 170 -10.72 30.77 8.83
CA ARG A 170 -12.04 30.90 9.46
C ARG A 170 -11.83 31.49 10.84
N ASP A 171 -12.45 32.64 11.10
CA ASP A 171 -12.45 33.27 12.41
C ASP A 171 -13.88 33.39 12.94
N LEU A 172 -14.07 33.21 14.24
CA LEU A 172 -15.37 33.47 14.89
C LEU A 172 -15.43 34.94 15.28
N SER A 173 -16.49 35.63 14.86
CA SER A 173 -16.73 36.99 15.32
C SER A 173 -16.95 36.99 16.84
N PRO A 174 -16.23 37.81 17.61
CA PRO A 174 -16.40 37.91 19.05
C PRO A 174 -17.75 38.54 19.44
N ILE A 175 -18.43 39.22 18.50
CA ILE A 175 -19.70 39.92 18.75
C ILE A 175 -20.90 38.98 18.50
N ASP A 176 -20.92 38.30 17.36
CA ASP A 176 -22.09 37.52 16.90
C ASP A 176 -21.92 36.01 17.08
N GLY A 177 -20.71 35.54 17.40
CA GLY A 177 -20.37 34.11 17.43
C GLY A 177 -20.46 33.42 16.05
N LYS A 178 -20.75 34.18 14.98
CA LYS A 178 -20.85 33.68 13.61
C LYS A 178 -19.45 33.46 13.01
N PRO A 179 -19.26 32.39 12.21
CA PRO A 179 -18.00 32.16 11.53
C PRO A 179 -17.88 33.06 10.28
N HIS A 180 -16.84 33.89 10.25
CA HIS A 180 -16.39 34.65 9.08
C HIS A 180 -15.31 33.86 8.35
N TYR A 181 -15.32 33.92 7.02
CA TYR A 181 -14.40 33.17 6.16
C TYR A 181 -13.60 34.14 5.32
N TYR A 182 -12.28 34.03 5.38
CA TYR A 182 -11.35 34.88 4.64
C TYR A 182 -10.61 34.06 3.61
N ILE A 183 -10.50 34.58 2.38
CA ILE A 183 -9.75 33.92 1.31
C ILE A 183 -8.34 34.47 1.21
N ASN A 184 -7.36 33.60 0.97
CA ASN A 184 -6.00 34.00 0.69
C ASN A 184 -5.86 34.40 -0.78
N ASN A 185 -5.57 35.67 -1.02
CA ASN A 185 -5.48 36.27 -2.35
C ASN A 185 -4.11 36.90 -2.65
N HIS A 186 -3.26 37.05 -1.64
CA HIS A 186 -1.87 37.47 -1.83
C HIS A 186 -0.90 36.33 -1.52
N PHE A 187 0.01 36.03 -2.44
CA PHE A 187 0.98 34.93 -2.28
C PHE A 187 2.41 35.45 -2.23
N THR A 188 3.05 35.35 -1.06
CA THR A 188 4.49 35.60 -0.95
C THR A 188 5.27 34.31 -1.24
N ILE A 189 5.91 34.25 -2.40
CA ILE A 189 6.70 33.13 -2.88
C ILE A 189 8.17 33.36 -2.48
N VAL A 190 8.76 32.39 -1.80
CA VAL A 190 10.17 32.44 -1.40
C VAL A 190 10.90 31.24 -1.99
N ILE A 191 11.85 31.50 -2.89
CA ILE A 191 12.70 30.48 -3.51
C ILE A 191 14.05 30.50 -2.80
N ARG A 192 14.39 29.38 -2.15
CA ARG A 192 15.72 29.16 -1.61
C ARG A 192 16.63 28.59 -2.68
N TRP A 193 17.80 29.17 -2.83
CA TRP A 193 18.77 28.74 -3.81
C TRP A 193 20.18 28.70 -3.24
N ARG A 194 21.07 27.98 -3.90
CA ARG A 194 22.51 27.98 -3.62
C ARG A 194 23.31 28.06 -4.89
N SER A 195 24.54 28.56 -4.79
CA SER A 195 25.48 28.54 -5.91
C SER A 195 26.06 27.14 -6.12
N ALA A 196 26.09 26.65 -7.36
CA ALA A 196 26.70 25.38 -7.70
C ALA A 196 28.23 25.51 -7.84
N PRO A 197 29.03 24.50 -7.45
CA PRO A 197 30.49 24.51 -7.63
C PRO A 197 30.93 24.65 -9.10
N GLU A 198 30.14 24.10 -10.03
CA GLU A 198 30.40 24.12 -11.47
C GLU A 198 29.77 25.34 -12.18
N GLY A 199 29.24 26.31 -11.42
CA GLY A 199 28.52 27.47 -11.94
C GLY A 199 27.01 27.23 -12.12
N GLY A 200 26.26 28.32 -12.01
CA GLY A 200 24.79 28.31 -12.01
C GLY A 200 24.19 28.21 -10.61
N LYS A 201 22.87 28.39 -10.53
CA LYS A 201 22.10 28.42 -9.28
C LYS A 201 21.19 27.20 -9.19
N LEU A 202 21.15 26.59 -8.01
CA LEU A 202 20.34 25.40 -7.74
C LEU A 202 19.22 25.77 -6.78
N ILE A 203 17.99 25.37 -7.10
CA ILE A 203 16.85 25.54 -6.21
C ILE A 203 16.87 24.43 -5.15
N VAL A 204 16.89 24.83 -3.89
CA VAL A 204 16.98 23.94 -2.73
C VAL A 204 15.74 23.98 -1.84
N GLY A 205 14.84 24.94 -2.05
CA GLY A 205 13.59 25.02 -1.30
C GLY A 205 12.58 25.94 -1.93
N PHE A 206 11.30 25.60 -1.75
CA PHE A 206 10.16 26.37 -2.24
C PHE A 206 9.17 26.59 -1.09
N GLU A 207 9.09 27.84 -0.65
CA GLU A 207 8.22 28.30 0.44
C GLU A 207 7.12 29.22 -0.11
N ILE A 208 5.90 29.09 0.41
CA ILE A 208 4.77 29.96 0.07
C ILE A 208 4.12 30.43 1.37
N TYR A 209 3.91 31.75 1.48
CA TYR A 209 3.18 32.36 2.58
C TYR A 209 1.96 33.10 2.03
N PRO A 210 0.76 32.51 2.16
CA PRO A 210 -0.46 33.18 1.75
C PRO A 210 -0.88 34.24 2.77
N LYS A 211 -1.51 35.31 2.28
CA LYS A 211 -2.19 36.33 3.09
C LYS A 211 -3.57 36.64 2.49
N SER A 212 -4.49 37.08 3.35
CA SER A 212 -5.76 37.66 2.94
C SER A 212 -5.67 39.19 3.02
N ILE A 213 -5.95 39.87 1.91
CA ILE A 213 -5.88 41.32 1.78
C ILE A 213 -7.19 41.85 1.19
N ARG A 214 -7.84 42.77 1.88
CA ARG A 214 -9.10 43.41 1.43
C ARG A 214 -8.94 44.10 0.07
N ALA A 215 -10.00 44.04 -0.75
CA ALA A 215 -10.00 44.59 -2.11
C ALA A 215 -9.74 46.11 -2.15
N GLU A 216 -10.26 46.87 -1.18
CA GLU A 216 -10.15 48.33 -1.10
C GLU A 216 -8.73 48.84 -0.79
N ASP A 217 -7.87 47.97 -0.28
CA ASP A 217 -6.48 48.31 0.04
C ASP A 217 -5.57 48.30 -1.20
N HIS A 218 -6.11 47.89 -2.37
CA HIS A 218 -5.38 47.83 -3.64
C HIS A 218 -5.40 49.20 -4.36
N VAL A 219 -4.25 49.60 -4.88
CA VAL A 219 -4.04 50.79 -5.72
C VAL A 219 -4.53 50.50 -7.14
N GLU A 220 -4.71 51.51 -8.00
CA GLU A 220 -5.13 51.37 -9.42
C GLU A 220 -4.28 50.37 -10.22
N ASN A 221 -3.01 50.18 -9.85
CA ASN A 221 -2.10 49.19 -10.46
C ASN A 221 -2.38 47.73 -10.01
N GLY A 222 -3.39 47.50 -9.18
CA GLY A 222 -3.78 46.19 -8.66
C GLY A 222 -2.94 45.66 -7.51
N CYS A 223 -1.97 46.42 -6.99
CA CYS A 223 -1.13 46.05 -5.84
C CYS A 223 -1.60 46.72 -4.54
N PRO A 224 -1.49 46.06 -3.37
CA PRO A 224 -1.84 46.66 -2.10
C PRO A 224 -0.89 47.82 -1.75
N LYS A 225 -1.40 48.84 -1.04
CA LYS A 225 -0.63 50.03 -0.65
C LYS A 225 0.66 49.71 0.11
N GLN A 226 0.64 48.69 0.97
CA GLN A 226 1.81 48.24 1.76
C GLN A 226 1.79 46.72 2.04
N VAL A 227 2.38 45.91 1.17
CA VAL A 227 2.38 44.41 1.21
C VAL A 227 2.74 43.79 2.58
N HIS A 228 3.59 44.46 3.36
CA HIS A 228 4.14 43.94 4.62
C HIS A 228 3.37 44.36 5.87
N GLU A 229 2.48 45.34 5.79
CA GLU A 229 1.68 45.79 6.93
C GLU A 229 0.51 44.83 7.22
N HIS A 230 -0.11 45.03 8.39
CA HIS A 230 -1.32 44.30 8.75
C HIS A 230 -2.50 44.84 7.94
N HIS A 231 -3.10 43.97 7.14
CA HIS A 231 -4.30 44.26 6.37
C HIS A 231 -5.49 43.51 6.96
N ASP A 232 -6.66 44.13 6.86
CA ASP A 232 -7.91 43.42 7.10
C ASP A 232 -8.09 42.34 6.01
N GLY A 233 -8.56 41.17 6.41
CA GLY A 233 -8.79 40.05 5.50
C GLY A 233 -9.93 40.33 4.51
N LEU A 234 -9.84 39.74 3.31
CA LEU A 234 -10.93 39.74 2.35
C LEU A 234 -11.97 38.69 2.76
N GLU A 235 -13.07 39.17 3.36
CA GLU A 235 -14.18 38.31 3.74
C GLU A 235 -14.97 37.82 2.52
N LEU A 236 -15.24 36.51 2.48
CA LEU A 236 -16.13 35.87 1.51
C LEU A 236 -17.60 36.07 1.88
N TYR A 237 -18.04 37.32 1.83
CA TYR A 237 -19.42 37.71 2.13
C TYR A 237 -19.96 38.65 1.06
N ILE A 238 -21.15 38.33 0.55
CA ILE A 238 -21.91 39.20 -0.34
C ILE A 238 -23.14 39.66 0.45
N PRO A 239 -23.33 40.98 0.68
CA PRO A 239 -24.47 41.46 1.43
C PRO A 239 -25.79 41.10 0.71
N PRO A 240 -26.80 40.61 1.43
CA PRO A 240 -28.08 40.26 0.85
C PRO A 240 -28.79 41.50 0.31
N ASN A 241 -29.48 41.36 -0.83
CA ASN A 241 -30.22 42.47 -1.42
C ASN A 241 -31.58 42.60 -0.72
N THR A 242 -31.62 43.38 0.35
CA THR A 242 -32.80 43.53 1.21
C THR A 242 -34.05 44.06 0.51
N SER A 243 -33.93 44.72 -0.65
CA SER A 243 -35.09 45.24 -1.40
C SER A 243 -35.89 44.13 -2.07
N LYS A 244 -35.25 43.25 -2.87
CA LYS A 244 -35.90 42.09 -3.50
C LYS A 244 -36.43 41.08 -2.49
N LEU A 245 -35.68 40.85 -1.40
CA LEU A 245 -36.10 39.94 -0.33
C LEU A 245 -37.37 40.43 0.39
N ARG A 246 -37.53 41.74 0.56
CA ARG A 246 -38.76 42.34 1.12
C ARG A 246 -39.96 42.26 0.16
N GLU A 247 -39.72 42.32 -1.15
CA GLU A 247 -40.76 42.08 -2.16
C GLU A 247 -41.20 40.61 -2.21
N MET A 248 -40.28 39.66 -1.98
CA MET A 248 -40.56 38.23 -1.99
C MET A 248 -41.28 37.74 -0.72
N TYR A 249 -41.06 38.40 0.42
CA TYR A 249 -41.72 38.10 1.70
C TYR A 249 -42.46 39.33 2.28
N PRO A 250 -43.52 39.83 1.62
CA PRO A 250 -44.25 40.98 2.12
C PRO A 250 -45.00 40.60 3.41
N GLY A 251 -44.49 41.07 4.56
CA GLY A 251 -45.11 40.87 5.88
C GLY A 251 -44.41 39.87 6.81
N SER A 252 -43.27 39.28 6.42
CA SER A 252 -42.46 38.46 7.34
C SER A 252 -41.52 39.35 8.16
N SER A 253 -41.50 39.18 9.49
CA SER A 253 -40.47 39.76 10.36
C SER A 253 -39.10 39.10 10.19
N TYR A 254 -39.08 37.91 9.57
CA TYR A 254 -37.88 37.16 9.25
C TYR A 254 -37.59 37.25 7.76
N ILE A 255 -36.48 37.92 7.41
CA ILE A 255 -35.94 37.93 6.05
C ILE A 255 -34.77 36.93 6.03
N PRO A 256 -34.82 35.86 5.21
CA PRO A 256 -33.72 34.92 5.09
C PRO A 256 -32.42 35.63 4.69
N GLU A 257 -31.29 35.27 5.33
CA GLU A 257 -29.96 35.80 4.98
C GLU A 257 -29.45 35.30 3.61
N ASP A 258 -30.02 34.22 3.08
CA ASP A 258 -29.69 33.57 1.80
C ASP A 258 -30.97 33.04 1.16
N ASP A 259 -31.43 33.64 0.05
CA ASP A 259 -32.57 33.18 -0.75
C ASP A 259 -32.15 32.19 -1.85
N GLY A 260 -30.85 31.97 -2.04
CA GLY A 260 -30.33 31.15 -3.13
C GLY A 260 -30.65 31.69 -4.54
N VAL A 261 -31.20 32.91 -4.64
CA VAL A 261 -31.52 33.57 -5.89
C VAL A 261 -30.24 34.22 -6.43
N ASP A 262 -29.92 33.93 -7.69
CA ASP A 262 -28.78 34.54 -8.36
C ASP A 262 -29.15 35.96 -8.79
N ASP A 263 -28.84 36.92 -7.91
CA ASP A 263 -29.07 38.34 -8.16
C ASP A 263 -28.11 38.96 -9.19
N GLY A 264 -27.14 38.19 -9.71
CA GLY A 264 -26.07 38.68 -10.58
C GLY A 264 -25.01 39.51 -9.84
N THR A 265 -25.13 39.67 -8.52
CA THR A 265 -24.12 40.34 -7.68
C THR A 265 -22.88 39.48 -7.56
N THR A 266 -21.73 40.01 -7.96
CA THR A 266 -20.43 39.33 -7.91
C THR A 266 -19.50 39.97 -6.88
N LEU A 267 -18.68 39.14 -6.22
CA LEU A 267 -17.57 39.56 -5.37
C LEU A 267 -16.30 39.61 -6.20
N LYS A 268 -15.55 40.71 -6.15
CA LYS A 268 -14.25 40.85 -6.83
C LYS A 268 -13.12 40.46 -5.90
N ILE A 269 -12.33 39.48 -6.31
CA ILE A 269 -11.17 38.96 -5.58
C ILE A 269 -9.90 39.31 -6.36
N PRO A 270 -9.18 40.39 -6.00
CA PRO A 270 -7.90 40.72 -6.62
C PRO A 270 -6.82 39.77 -6.11
N TYR A 271 -6.11 39.11 -7.02
CA TYR A 271 -4.98 38.24 -6.72
C TYR A 271 -3.66 38.92 -7.03
N THR A 272 -2.73 38.86 -6.07
CA THR A 272 -1.40 39.45 -6.19
C THR A 272 -0.33 38.49 -5.65
N TYR A 273 0.92 38.71 -6.03
CA TYR A 273 2.03 37.91 -5.51
C TYR A 273 3.31 38.72 -5.36
N SER A 274 4.20 38.21 -4.51
CA SER A 274 5.55 38.73 -4.29
C SER A 274 6.54 37.58 -4.43
N ILE A 275 7.74 37.87 -4.94
CA ILE A 275 8.80 36.89 -5.15
C ILE A 275 10.06 37.34 -4.43
N TYR A 276 10.60 36.45 -3.60
CA TYR A 276 11.87 36.66 -2.91
C TYR A 276 12.81 35.47 -3.13
N PHE A 277 14.02 35.75 -3.59
CA PHE A 277 15.11 34.78 -3.68
C PHE A 277 16.01 34.89 -2.45
N LYS A 278 16.18 33.78 -1.73
CA LYS A 278 17.04 33.71 -0.56
C LYS A 278 18.16 32.71 -0.80
N GLU A 279 19.40 33.17 -0.69
CA GLU A 279 20.55 32.26 -0.75
C GLU A 279 20.66 31.46 0.56
N ASP A 280 20.82 30.14 0.46
CA ASP A 280 20.99 29.25 1.59
C ASP A 280 21.99 28.13 1.26
N ASN A 281 23.20 28.26 1.81
CA ASN A 281 24.29 27.33 1.57
C ASN A 281 24.31 26.15 2.57
N SER A 282 23.37 26.08 3.51
CA SER A 282 23.29 25.00 4.52
C SER A 282 22.70 23.69 3.98
N ILE A 283 21.95 23.76 2.87
CA ILE A 283 21.21 22.63 2.30
C ILE A 283 21.89 22.16 1.02
N ASP A 284 22.15 20.86 0.91
CA ASP A 284 22.64 20.25 -0.32
C ASP A 284 21.50 19.95 -1.29
N TRP A 285 21.78 20.01 -2.60
CA TRP A 285 20.74 19.73 -3.61
C TRP A 285 20.22 18.29 -3.50
N SER A 286 21.07 17.33 -3.12
CA SER A 286 20.69 15.94 -2.90
C SER A 286 19.77 15.76 -1.69
N SER A 287 19.91 16.60 -0.65
CA SER A 287 19.15 16.55 0.60
C SER A 287 18.01 17.58 0.65
N ARG A 288 17.73 18.26 -0.47
CA ARG A 288 16.72 19.35 -0.52
C ARG A 288 15.31 18.91 -0.15
N TRP A 289 15.00 17.63 -0.32
CA TRP A 289 13.71 17.05 0.05
C TRP A 289 13.56 16.84 1.56
N ASP A 290 14.66 16.78 2.33
CA ASP A 290 14.63 16.52 3.77
C ASP A 290 13.87 17.61 4.54
N LEU A 291 13.85 18.84 4.03
CA LEU A 291 13.04 19.93 4.57
C LEU A 291 11.57 19.55 4.70
N TYR A 292 11.05 18.84 3.70
CA TYR A 292 9.65 18.43 3.57
C TYR A 292 9.35 17.12 4.32
N PHE A 293 10.37 16.44 4.86
CA PHE A 293 10.24 15.22 5.65
C PHE A 293 10.43 15.45 7.17
N SER A 294 10.84 16.65 7.57
CA SER A 294 11.31 17.01 8.93
C SER A 294 10.38 16.67 10.11
N ASN A 295 9.09 16.40 9.89
CA ASN A 295 8.20 15.88 10.95
C ASN A 295 8.49 14.41 11.34
N GLN A 296 9.42 13.73 10.66
CA GLN A 296 9.77 12.32 10.91
C GLN A 296 11.01 12.09 11.79
N ASP A 297 11.83 13.10 12.06
CA ASP A 297 13.04 12.91 12.87
C ASP A 297 12.71 12.50 14.30
N ASP A 298 11.64 13.09 14.87
CA ASP A 298 11.12 12.73 16.21
C ASP A 298 10.46 11.32 16.21
N SER A 299 10.09 10.75 15.05
CA SER A 299 9.51 9.40 14.95
C SER A 299 10.52 8.28 14.63
N SER A 300 11.77 8.61 14.30
CA SER A 300 12.82 7.63 13.99
C SER A 300 13.05 6.62 15.13
N MET A 301 13.06 7.11 16.38
CA MET A 301 13.15 6.27 17.57
C MET A 301 11.99 5.29 17.67
N THR A 302 10.78 5.75 17.35
CA THR A 302 9.57 4.91 17.40
C THR A 302 9.58 3.83 16.33
N HIS A 303 10.13 4.09 15.13
CA HIS A 303 10.34 3.06 14.10
C HIS A 303 11.32 1.97 14.57
N TRP A 304 12.41 2.34 15.26
CA TRP A 304 13.33 1.36 15.84
C TRP A 304 12.67 0.53 16.96
N PHE A 305 11.86 1.15 17.82
CA PHE A 305 11.07 0.43 18.81
C PHE A 305 10.07 -0.55 18.17
N ALA A 306 9.46 -0.16 17.05
CA ALA A 306 8.57 -1.03 16.28
C ALA A 306 9.31 -2.28 15.78
N ILE A 307 10.47 -2.10 15.15
CA ILE A 307 11.30 -3.22 14.66
C ILE A 307 11.72 -4.13 15.80
N LEU A 308 12.16 -3.57 16.94
CA LEU A 308 12.57 -4.36 18.11
C LEU A 308 11.43 -5.22 18.67
N ASN A 309 10.23 -4.65 18.81
CA ASN A 309 9.05 -5.37 19.25
C ASN A 309 8.70 -6.51 18.29
N SER A 310 8.69 -6.23 16.98
CA SER A 310 8.38 -7.20 15.94
C SER A 310 9.40 -8.34 15.88
N LEU A 311 10.71 -8.04 16.05
CA LEU A 311 11.75 -9.06 16.16
C LEU A 311 11.58 -9.93 17.40
N THR A 312 11.15 -9.36 18.52
CA THR A 312 10.92 -10.10 19.77
C THR A 312 9.80 -11.14 19.58
N ILE A 313 8.67 -10.73 19.02
CA ILE A 313 7.53 -11.63 18.73
C ILE A 313 7.95 -12.73 17.74
N SER A 314 8.63 -12.36 16.64
CA SER A 314 9.11 -13.33 15.65
C SER A 314 10.16 -14.29 16.21
N SER A 315 10.99 -13.86 17.16
CA SER A 315 11.97 -14.74 17.82
C SER A 315 11.30 -15.77 18.73
N VAL A 316 10.29 -15.37 19.51
CA VAL A 316 9.51 -16.29 20.35
C VAL A 316 8.80 -17.35 19.50
N LEU A 317 8.17 -16.95 18.39
CA LEU A 317 7.57 -17.88 17.43
C LEU A 317 8.62 -18.77 16.74
N GLY A 318 9.80 -18.22 16.46
CA GLY A 318 10.93 -18.94 15.91
C GLY A 318 11.42 -20.08 16.82
N VAL A 319 11.46 -19.85 18.14
CA VAL A 319 11.79 -20.91 19.12
C VAL A 319 10.74 -22.03 19.09
N ALA A 320 9.45 -21.71 19.00
CA ALA A 320 8.39 -22.72 18.89
C ALA A 320 8.54 -23.56 17.61
N VAL A 321 8.82 -22.93 16.46
CA VAL A 321 9.08 -23.64 15.20
C VAL A 321 10.33 -24.51 15.30
N TYR A 322 11.41 -24.01 15.92
CA TYR A 322 12.63 -24.78 16.13
C TYR A 322 12.37 -26.04 16.98
N VAL A 323 11.55 -25.93 18.03
CA VAL A 323 11.15 -27.09 18.85
C VAL A 323 10.32 -28.09 18.03
N ILE A 324 9.36 -27.63 17.23
CA ILE A 324 8.57 -28.50 16.34
C ILE A 324 9.50 -29.22 15.34
N TRP A 325 10.44 -28.50 14.74
CA TRP A 325 11.42 -29.07 13.82
C TRP A 325 12.34 -30.07 14.52
N GLY A 326 12.84 -29.73 15.72
CA GLY A 326 13.67 -30.61 16.54
C GLY A 326 12.93 -31.90 16.90
N ARG A 327 11.66 -31.81 17.31
CA ARG A 327 10.84 -32.99 17.63
C ARG A 327 10.56 -33.87 16.42
N THR A 328 10.25 -33.27 15.26
CA THR A 328 9.95 -34.01 14.03
C THR A 328 11.18 -34.66 13.39
N VAL A 329 12.37 -34.04 13.48
CA VAL A 329 13.61 -34.53 12.87
C VAL A 329 14.46 -35.39 13.84
N GLN A 330 14.63 -34.99 15.11
CA GLN A 330 15.46 -35.72 16.07
C GLN A 330 14.74 -36.90 16.72
N GLY A 331 13.40 -36.85 16.84
CA GLY A 331 12.61 -37.99 17.31
C GLY A 331 12.83 -39.24 16.45
N ASP A 332 13.09 -39.06 15.15
CA ASP A 332 13.37 -40.15 14.20
C ASP A 332 14.84 -40.64 14.28
N ILE A 333 15.79 -39.74 14.58
CA ILE A 333 17.19 -40.12 14.82
C ILE A 333 17.35 -40.91 16.13
N LYS A 334 16.58 -40.58 17.18
CA LYS A 334 16.62 -41.34 18.45
C LYS A 334 15.97 -42.72 18.33
N GLY A 335 14.91 -42.87 17.53
CA GLY A 335 14.36 -44.18 17.16
C GLY A 335 15.36 -45.11 16.45
N ARG A 336 16.40 -44.54 15.83
CA ARG A 336 17.52 -45.29 15.21
C ARG A 336 18.46 -45.96 16.23
N GLY A 337 18.47 -45.50 17.49
CA GLY A 337 19.33 -46.04 18.55
C GLY A 337 18.64 -47.10 19.41
N ASP A 338 17.34 -46.94 19.69
CA ASP A 338 16.61 -47.83 20.59
C ASP A 338 16.14 -49.14 19.91
N GLY A 339 15.90 -49.17 18.60
CA GLY A 339 15.51 -50.42 17.92
C GLY A 339 16.53 -51.55 18.08
N ALA A 340 17.82 -51.23 18.15
CA ALA A 340 18.89 -52.20 18.38
C ALA A 340 19.01 -52.60 19.87
N MET A 341 18.68 -51.69 20.80
CA MET A 341 18.68 -51.97 22.24
C MET A 341 17.42 -52.71 22.71
N ASP A 342 16.28 -52.47 22.08
CA ASP A 342 15.02 -53.13 22.35
C ASP A 342 14.97 -54.52 21.72
N GLU A 343 15.52 -54.74 20.51
CA GLU A 343 15.75 -56.09 20.00
C GLU A 343 16.72 -56.89 20.89
N ALA A 344 17.75 -56.24 21.45
CA ALA A 344 18.66 -56.86 22.40
C ALA A 344 18.01 -57.17 23.75
N LYS A 345 17.14 -56.28 24.27
CA LYS A 345 16.36 -56.51 25.49
C LYS A 345 15.26 -57.56 25.29
N LEU A 346 14.62 -57.62 24.14
CA LEU A 346 13.62 -58.64 23.78
C LEU A 346 14.28 -60.02 23.63
N LYS A 347 15.46 -60.11 23.00
CA LYS A 347 16.27 -61.34 22.96
C LYS A 347 16.80 -61.75 24.34
N ALA A 348 17.19 -60.79 25.17
CA ALA A 348 17.61 -61.07 26.55
C ALA A 348 16.44 -61.53 27.44
N ARG A 349 15.24 -60.94 27.28
CA ARG A 349 14.02 -61.36 27.98
C ARG A 349 13.49 -62.70 27.49
N SER A 350 13.57 -63.01 26.19
CA SER A 350 13.17 -64.33 25.66
C SER A 350 14.15 -65.42 26.10
N ALA A 351 15.46 -65.15 26.15
CA ALA A 351 16.47 -66.05 26.71
C ALA A 351 16.30 -66.27 28.23
N ALA A 352 15.90 -65.23 28.98
CA ALA A 352 15.58 -65.35 30.41
C ALA A 352 14.28 -66.13 30.65
N LYS A 353 13.27 -65.99 29.78
CA LYS A 353 11.99 -66.72 29.86
C LYS A 353 12.17 -68.20 29.49
N ALA A 354 13.04 -68.53 28.53
CA ALA A 354 13.42 -69.90 28.19
C ALA A 354 14.17 -70.60 29.34
N LYS A 355 15.10 -69.90 30.01
CA LYS A 355 15.79 -70.41 31.21
C LYS A 355 14.89 -70.60 32.43
N THR A 356 13.78 -69.86 32.50
CA THR A 356 12.81 -69.98 33.60
C THR A 356 11.80 -71.11 33.36
N LEU A 357 11.50 -71.43 32.10
CA LEU A 357 10.62 -72.55 31.74
C LEU A 357 11.30 -73.91 31.92
N GLU A 358 12.61 -74.03 31.67
CA GLU A 358 13.37 -75.28 31.93
C GLU A 358 13.53 -75.61 33.42
N ARG A 359 13.39 -74.63 34.32
CA ARG A 359 13.54 -74.82 35.76
C ARG A 359 12.24 -75.25 36.46
N LYS A 360 11.12 -75.31 35.75
CA LYS A 360 9.78 -75.57 36.31
C LYS A 360 9.19 -76.91 35.85
N GLY A 361 10.05 -77.88 35.55
CA GLY A 361 9.69 -79.27 35.26
C GLY A 361 10.01 -80.20 36.43
N ASP A 362 9.47 -79.93 37.61
CA ASP A 362 9.31 -80.95 38.66
C ASP A 362 8.28 -80.46 39.69
N GLY A 363 7.23 -81.24 39.97
CA GLY A 363 6.27 -80.94 41.05
C GLY A 363 4.78 -80.80 40.69
N LEU A 364 4.21 -81.93 40.29
CA LEU A 364 2.84 -82.45 40.29
C LEU A 364 1.73 -81.84 41.24
N LEU A 365 0.55 -81.61 40.63
CA LEU A 365 -0.88 -81.72 41.06
C LEU A 365 -1.62 -80.70 41.99
N ASP A 366 -2.60 -80.03 41.36
CA ASP A 366 -4.06 -80.06 41.62
C ASP A 366 -4.81 -78.74 41.98
N GLN A 367 -5.96 -78.59 41.28
CA GLN A 367 -7.16 -77.73 41.46
C GLN A 367 -7.24 -76.28 40.92
N GLY A 368 -8.07 -76.11 39.86
CA GLY A 368 -8.75 -74.87 39.45
C GLY A 368 -10.17 -74.74 40.05
N PRO A 369 -11.08 -73.84 39.59
CA PRO A 369 -11.00 -72.99 38.38
C PRO A 369 -11.30 -71.47 38.57
N ASP A 370 -10.82 -70.71 37.58
CA ASP A 370 -11.38 -69.48 36.96
C ASP A 370 -11.55 -68.16 37.74
N LEU A 371 -10.43 -67.44 37.84
CA LEU A 371 -10.37 -65.96 37.78
C LEU A 371 -9.38 -65.56 36.67
N GLU A 372 -9.73 -65.81 35.41
CA GLU A 372 -8.98 -65.30 34.25
C GLU A 372 -9.94 -64.65 33.25
N ARG A 373 -10.26 -63.39 33.52
CA ARG A 373 -10.66 -62.41 32.50
C ARG A 373 -10.39 -61.06 33.14
N ASP A 374 -9.44 -60.29 32.58
CA ASP A 374 -9.21 -58.84 32.78
C ASP A 374 -7.73 -58.42 32.89
N ALA A 375 -6.76 -59.21 32.41
CA ALA A 375 -5.34 -58.81 32.45
C ALA A 375 -4.63 -58.62 31.10
N ASP A 376 -5.35 -58.64 29.96
CA ASP A 376 -4.72 -58.59 28.62
C ASP A 376 -5.27 -57.49 27.68
N ILE A 377 -5.74 -56.34 28.20
CA ILE A 377 -6.23 -55.24 27.33
C ILE A 377 -5.48 -53.89 27.52
N SER A 378 -4.65 -53.71 28.55
CA SER A 378 -4.10 -52.36 28.82
C SER A 378 -2.64 -52.12 28.43
N SER A 379 -1.90 -53.09 27.86
CA SER A 379 -0.49 -52.88 27.50
C SER A 379 -0.24 -52.53 26.03
N ASP A 380 -1.23 -52.73 25.16
CA ASP A 380 -1.11 -52.42 23.73
C ASP A 380 -1.62 -51.00 23.38
N ASP A 381 -2.24 -50.29 24.33
CA ASP A 381 -2.78 -48.93 24.12
C ASP A 381 -1.73 -47.83 24.42
N GLU A 382 -0.82 -48.05 25.37
CA GLU A 382 0.29 -47.10 25.66
C GLU A 382 1.32 -47.02 24.51
N GLY A 383 1.41 -48.04 23.65
CA GLY A 383 2.31 -48.04 22.48
C GLY A 383 1.78 -47.26 21.27
N LEU A 384 0.47 -46.96 21.24
CA LEU A 384 -0.17 -46.24 20.14
C LEU A 384 -0.21 -44.72 20.37
N GLU A 385 -0.22 -44.26 21.63
CA GLU A 385 -0.18 -42.83 21.97
C GLU A 385 1.15 -42.13 21.60
N ASP A 386 2.25 -42.88 21.52
CA ASP A 386 3.58 -42.37 21.15
C ASP A 386 3.78 -42.18 19.62
N VAL A 387 2.84 -42.66 18.78
CA VAL A 387 2.84 -42.36 17.34
C VAL A 387 2.15 -41.03 17.12
N SER A 388 2.92 -39.94 17.22
CA SER A 388 2.45 -38.56 16.96
C SER A 388 1.44 -38.51 15.78
N GLY A 389 0.21 -38.05 16.03
CA GLY A 389 -0.94 -38.20 15.12
C GLY A 389 -0.74 -37.76 13.67
N TRP A 390 0.23 -36.88 13.40
CA TRP A 390 0.61 -36.53 12.03
C TRP A 390 1.24 -37.69 11.24
N LYS A 391 1.96 -38.63 11.88
CA LYS A 391 2.54 -39.81 11.20
C LYS A 391 1.46 -40.73 10.63
N LEU A 392 0.31 -40.78 11.28
CA LEU A 392 -0.85 -41.59 10.86
C LEU A 392 -1.50 -41.08 9.57
N LEU A 393 -1.23 -39.82 9.18
CA LEU A 393 -1.82 -39.19 7.99
C LEU A 393 -1.00 -39.37 6.70
N HIS A 394 0.07 -40.18 6.72
CA HIS A 394 0.95 -40.37 5.55
C HIS A 394 0.19 -40.76 4.26
N GLY A 395 -0.91 -41.49 4.39
CA GLY A 395 -1.77 -41.93 3.28
C GLY A 395 -2.83 -40.92 2.83
N ASP A 396 -3.11 -39.84 3.57
CA ASP A 396 -4.19 -38.89 3.23
C ASP A 396 -3.74 -37.43 3.12
N VAL A 397 -2.54 -37.09 3.62
CA VAL A 397 -2.05 -35.70 3.69
C VAL A 397 -1.94 -35.00 2.33
N PHE A 398 -1.69 -35.75 1.25
CA PHE A 398 -1.55 -35.22 -0.10
C PHE A 398 -2.78 -35.36 -0.99
N ARG A 399 -3.94 -35.67 -0.39
CA ARG A 399 -5.21 -35.73 -1.11
C ARG A 399 -5.53 -34.38 -1.73
N VAL A 400 -6.08 -34.40 -2.95
CA VAL A 400 -6.43 -33.20 -3.71
C VAL A 400 -7.44 -32.37 -2.89
N PRO A 401 -7.20 -31.07 -2.68
CA PRO A 401 -8.11 -30.23 -1.91
C PRO A 401 -9.42 -30.00 -2.65
N GLU A 402 -10.48 -29.76 -1.88
CA GLU A 402 -11.75 -29.23 -2.40
C GLU A 402 -11.50 -27.93 -3.16
N TYR A 403 -12.21 -27.67 -4.26
CA TYR A 403 -12.03 -26.46 -5.07
C TYR A 403 -10.57 -26.18 -5.49
N SER A 404 -9.78 -27.23 -5.76
CA SER A 404 -8.39 -27.13 -6.23
C SER A 404 -8.19 -26.22 -7.44
N GLY A 405 -9.21 -26.11 -8.30
CA GLY A 405 -9.22 -25.20 -9.46
C GLY A 405 -9.31 -23.70 -9.12
N LEU A 406 -9.62 -23.32 -7.88
CA LEU A 406 -9.60 -21.93 -7.40
C LEU A 406 -8.33 -21.64 -6.59
N LEU A 407 -7.88 -22.60 -5.79
CA LEU A 407 -6.68 -22.45 -4.96
C LEU A 407 -5.44 -22.18 -5.82
N ALA A 408 -5.27 -22.90 -6.94
CA ALA A 408 -4.12 -22.70 -7.82
C ALA A 408 -4.06 -21.28 -8.43
N PRO A 409 -5.14 -20.73 -9.01
CA PRO A 409 -5.21 -19.33 -9.43
C PRO A 409 -4.98 -18.30 -8.33
N LEU A 410 -5.47 -18.53 -7.10
CA LEU A 410 -5.23 -17.64 -5.96
C LEU A 410 -3.75 -17.63 -5.57
N VAL A 411 -3.13 -18.80 -5.46
CA VAL A 411 -1.69 -18.92 -5.17
C VAL A 411 -0.85 -18.25 -6.26
N GLY A 412 -1.20 -18.44 -7.54
CA GLY A 412 -0.55 -17.74 -8.66
C GLY A 412 -0.68 -16.22 -8.57
N SER A 413 -1.88 -15.73 -8.29
CA SER A 413 -2.13 -14.29 -8.13
C SER A 413 -1.36 -13.71 -6.94
N GLY A 414 -1.25 -14.43 -5.82
CA GLY A 414 -0.41 -13.99 -4.71
C GLY A 414 1.09 -14.03 -5.03
N MET A 415 1.56 -14.99 -5.85
CA MET A 415 2.94 -14.98 -6.36
C MET A 415 3.22 -13.74 -7.21
N GLN A 416 2.26 -13.33 -8.04
CA GLN A 416 2.35 -12.09 -8.80
C GLN A 416 2.60 -10.88 -7.89
N LEU A 417 1.81 -10.78 -6.81
CA LEU A 417 1.92 -9.71 -5.82
C LEU A 417 3.24 -9.77 -5.04
N LEU A 418 3.74 -10.98 -4.73
CA LEU A 418 5.03 -11.16 -4.07
C LEU A 418 6.20 -10.68 -4.93
N PHE A 419 6.23 -11.03 -6.21
CA PHE A 419 7.28 -10.56 -7.13
C PHE A 419 7.21 -9.04 -7.33
N MET A 420 6.01 -8.49 -7.49
CA MET A 420 5.79 -7.05 -7.60
C MET A 420 6.28 -6.31 -6.34
N THR A 421 5.83 -6.75 -5.15
CA THR A 421 6.16 -6.10 -3.87
C THR A 421 7.65 -6.20 -3.56
N SER A 422 8.25 -7.39 -3.77
CA SER A 422 9.69 -7.58 -3.56
C SER A 422 10.53 -6.73 -4.51
N GLY A 423 10.12 -6.63 -5.78
CA GLY A 423 10.78 -5.77 -6.77
C GLY A 423 10.68 -4.29 -6.40
N LEU A 424 9.50 -3.83 -5.96
CA LEU A 424 9.28 -2.45 -5.50
C LEU A 424 10.13 -2.11 -4.28
N LEU A 425 10.15 -2.98 -3.26
CA LEU A 425 10.97 -2.77 -2.07
C LEU A 425 12.46 -2.76 -2.40
N LEU A 426 12.93 -3.66 -3.26
CA LEU A 426 14.32 -3.69 -3.70
C LEU A 426 14.72 -2.41 -4.43
N LEU A 427 13.92 -1.94 -5.39
CA LEU A 427 14.19 -0.69 -6.11
C LEU A 427 14.12 0.54 -5.20
N SER A 428 13.24 0.51 -4.19
CA SER A 428 13.13 1.57 -3.18
C SER A 428 14.36 1.61 -2.26
N CYS A 429 14.82 0.44 -1.79
CA CYS A 429 16.02 0.32 -0.97
C CYS A 429 17.31 0.71 -1.71
N LEU A 430 17.37 0.49 -3.03
CA LEU A 430 18.46 0.98 -3.88
C LEU A 430 18.40 2.49 -4.15
N GLY A 431 17.35 3.19 -3.69
CA GLY A 431 17.17 4.63 -3.85
C GLY A 431 16.67 5.06 -5.23
N ILE A 432 16.35 4.13 -6.14
CA ILE A 432 15.87 4.43 -7.50
C ILE A 432 14.51 5.13 -7.46
N LEU A 433 13.64 4.71 -6.54
CA LEU A 433 12.30 5.29 -6.32
C LEU A 433 12.36 6.44 -5.31
N ASN A 434 13.11 7.50 -5.62
CA ASN A 434 13.15 8.72 -4.81
C ASN A 434 11.81 9.51 -4.94
N PRO A 435 11.27 10.12 -3.87
CA PRO A 435 10.09 10.99 -3.92
C PRO A 435 10.14 12.10 -4.97
N SER A 436 11.35 12.53 -5.33
CA SER A 436 11.60 13.42 -6.47
C SER A 436 11.00 12.93 -7.78
N PHE A 437 10.92 11.60 -7.98
CA PHE A 437 10.25 10.98 -9.11
C PHE A 437 8.76 10.79 -8.78
N ARG A 438 8.01 11.89 -8.91
CA ARG A 438 6.57 11.95 -8.65
C ARG A 438 5.81 10.90 -9.48
N GLY A 439 4.91 10.16 -8.83
CA GLY A 439 4.15 9.05 -9.44
C GLY A 439 4.98 7.80 -9.78
N GLY A 440 6.32 7.86 -9.67
CA GLY A 440 7.22 6.79 -10.06
C GLY A 440 6.96 5.45 -9.37
N PHE A 441 6.69 5.48 -8.05
CA PHE A 441 6.37 4.29 -7.27
C PHE A 441 5.17 3.52 -7.84
N VAL A 442 4.09 4.22 -8.22
CA VAL A 442 2.88 3.61 -8.78
C VAL A 442 3.12 3.15 -10.21
N SER A 443 3.80 3.95 -11.05
CA SER A 443 4.12 3.58 -12.43
C SER A 443 5.00 2.32 -12.51
N VAL A 444 6.09 2.29 -11.76
CA VAL A 444 7.01 1.15 -11.72
C VAL A 444 6.32 -0.06 -11.10
N GLY A 445 5.49 0.14 -10.07
CA GLY A 445 4.67 -0.92 -9.48
C GLY A 445 3.73 -1.57 -10.47
N MET A 446 3.02 -0.79 -11.28
CA MET A 446 2.17 -1.30 -12.35
C MET A 446 2.98 -2.09 -13.40
N GLY A 447 4.13 -1.56 -13.82
CA GLY A 447 5.02 -2.25 -14.76
C GLY A 447 5.52 -3.61 -14.22
N LEU A 448 5.96 -3.64 -12.95
CA LEU A 448 6.38 -4.86 -12.27
C LEU A 448 5.21 -5.84 -12.08
N PHE A 449 4.01 -5.34 -11.78
CA PHE A 449 2.81 -6.17 -11.68
C PHE A 449 2.48 -6.86 -13.01
N VAL A 450 2.62 -6.14 -14.13
CA VAL A 450 2.41 -6.72 -15.46
C VAL A 450 3.45 -7.79 -15.76
N PHE A 451 4.73 -7.47 -15.55
CA PHE A 451 5.80 -8.44 -15.77
C PHE A 451 5.64 -9.68 -14.88
N ALA A 452 5.21 -9.50 -13.63
CA ALA A 452 4.98 -10.58 -12.69
C ALA A 452 3.85 -11.54 -13.11
N GLY A 453 3.04 -11.18 -14.12
CA GLY A 453 2.04 -12.06 -14.73
C GLY A 453 2.61 -13.39 -15.23
N LEU A 454 3.85 -13.38 -15.73
CA LEU A 454 4.55 -14.58 -16.15
C LEU A 454 4.71 -15.58 -14.99
N PHE A 455 5.13 -15.10 -13.82
CA PHE A 455 5.28 -15.94 -12.62
C PHE A 455 3.93 -16.40 -12.09
N SER A 456 2.91 -15.55 -12.16
CA SER A 456 1.53 -15.89 -11.79
C SER A 456 1.03 -17.12 -12.54
N GLY A 457 1.14 -17.09 -13.87
CA GLY A 457 0.78 -18.21 -14.73
C GLY A 457 1.60 -19.47 -14.46
N TYR A 458 2.91 -19.33 -14.27
CA TYR A 458 3.82 -20.44 -14.00
C TYR A 458 3.46 -21.21 -12.73
N PHE A 459 3.32 -20.51 -11.59
CA PHE A 459 3.03 -21.14 -10.30
C PHE A 459 1.60 -21.71 -10.27
N SER A 460 0.62 -20.98 -10.80
CA SER A 460 -0.77 -21.46 -10.89
C SER A 460 -0.87 -22.75 -11.71
N ALA A 461 -0.30 -22.76 -12.92
CA ALA A 461 -0.41 -23.92 -13.81
C ALA A 461 0.36 -25.14 -13.30
N ARG A 462 1.52 -24.91 -12.67
CA ARG A 462 2.30 -25.99 -12.05
C ARG A 462 1.54 -26.62 -10.90
N LEU A 463 0.97 -25.83 -9.99
CA LEU A 463 0.15 -26.32 -8.88
C LEU A 463 -1.15 -26.98 -9.37
N TYR A 464 -1.77 -26.45 -10.42
CA TYR A 464 -2.94 -27.10 -11.02
C TYR A 464 -2.61 -28.49 -11.59
N LYS A 465 -1.41 -28.64 -12.17
CA LYS A 465 -0.89 -29.94 -12.64
C LYS A 465 -0.64 -30.91 -11.48
N THR A 466 -0.15 -30.43 -10.32
CA THR A 466 0.05 -31.30 -9.14
C THR A 466 -1.25 -31.85 -8.59
N PHE A 467 -2.34 -31.11 -8.74
CA PHE A 467 -3.68 -31.58 -8.36
C PHE A 467 -4.31 -32.54 -9.40
N GLY A 468 -3.62 -32.87 -10.49
CA GLY A 468 -4.15 -33.73 -11.55
C GLY A 468 -5.12 -33.03 -12.50
N GLY A 469 -5.14 -31.70 -12.53
CA GLY A 469 -6.03 -30.94 -13.40
C GLY A 469 -5.64 -31.02 -14.88
N ALA A 470 -6.55 -31.49 -15.75
CA ALA A 470 -6.29 -31.63 -17.19
C ALA A 470 -6.48 -30.32 -17.99
N ASN A 471 -7.43 -29.48 -17.60
CA ASN A 471 -7.88 -28.31 -18.36
C ASN A 471 -7.07 -27.04 -18.02
N TRP A 472 -5.77 -27.07 -18.30
CA TRP A 472 -4.85 -25.97 -17.97
C TRP A 472 -5.23 -24.62 -18.60
N ARG A 473 -5.84 -24.62 -19.80
CA ARG A 473 -6.31 -23.38 -20.46
C ARG A 473 -7.39 -22.66 -19.65
N LYS A 474 -8.33 -23.40 -19.06
CA LYS A 474 -9.38 -22.83 -18.19
C LYS A 474 -8.76 -22.25 -16.91
N ASN A 475 -7.80 -22.97 -16.32
CA ASN A 475 -7.06 -22.49 -15.15
C ASN A 475 -6.29 -21.18 -15.44
N THR A 476 -5.66 -21.08 -16.62
CA THR A 476 -5.00 -19.85 -17.08
C THR A 476 -5.97 -18.67 -17.15
N LEU A 477 -7.14 -18.86 -17.76
CA LEU A 477 -8.13 -17.79 -17.89
C LEU A 477 -8.65 -17.32 -16.53
N ILE A 478 -8.91 -18.26 -15.60
CA ILE A 478 -9.32 -17.91 -14.23
C ILE A 478 -8.18 -17.12 -13.54
N THR A 479 -6.93 -17.55 -13.67
CA THR A 479 -5.78 -16.86 -13.07
C THR A 479 -5.60 -15.44 -13.63
N ALA A 480 -5.76 -15.26 -14.94
CA ALA A 480 -5.56 -13.97 -15.59
C ALA A 480 -6.73 -12.97 -15.37
N LEU A 481 -7.94 -13.48 -15.17
CA LEU A 481 -9.15 -12.65 -15.14
C LEU A 481 -9.75 -12.44 -13.75
N PHE A 482 -9.60 -13.40 -12.83
CA PHE A 482 -10.36 -13.36 -11.58
C PHE A 482 -9.96 -12.19 -10.67
N ILE A 483 -8.71 -12.17 -10.19
CA ILE A 483 -8.27 -11.09 -9.28
C ILE A 483 -8.16 -9.74 -10.01
N PRO A 484 -7.44 -9.63 -11.15
CA PRO A 484 -7.36 -8.35 -11.87
C PRO A 484 -8.73 -7.83 -12.30
N GLY A 485 -9.63 -8.70 -12.76
CA GLY A 485 -10.97 -8.30 -13.18
C GLY A 485 -11.85 -7.82 -12.03
N LEU A 486 -11.84 -8.51 -10.89
CA LEU A 486 -12.53 -8.03 -9.69
C LEU A 486 -12.00 -6.66 -9.24
N THR A 487 -10.67 -6.47 -9.23
CA THR A 487 -10.09 -5.18 -8.87
C THR A 487 -10.46 -4.06 -9.85
N PHE A 488 -10.43 -4.34 -11.16
CA PHE A 488 -10.80 -3.38 -12.19
C PHE A 488 -12.29 -3.01 -12.11
N CYS A 489 -13.18 -3.99 -11.94
CA CYS A 489 -14.62 -3.75 -11.78
C CYS A 489 -14.91 -2.89 -10.55
N LEU A 490 -14.27 -3.17 -9.42
CA LEU A 490 -14.44 -2.38 -8.19
C LEU A 490 -13.94 -0.94 -8.39
N ILE A 491 -12.74 -0.76 -8.96
CA ILE A 491 -12.19 0.57 -9.25
C ILE A 491 -13.08 1.32 -10.24
N PHE A 492 -13.60 0.66 -11.27
CA PHE A 492 -14.50 1.26 -12.24
C PHE A 492 -15.80 1.76 -11.58
N ILE A 493 -16.42 0.95 -10.72
CA ILE A 493 -17.63 1.36 -9.97
C ILE A 493 -17.33 2.56 -9.08
N LEU A 494 -16.24 2.54 -8.32
CA LEU A 494 -15.83 3.67 -7.49
C LEU A 494 -15.59 4.93 -8.34
N ASN A 495 -14.97 4.78 -9.51
CA ASN A 495 -14.70 5.88 -10.41
C ASN A 495 -15.98 6.58 -10.91
N LEU A 496 -17.10 5.85 -11.05
CA LEU A 496 -18.39 6.44 -11.41
C LEU A 496 -18.90 7.41 -10.31
N PHE A 497 -18.73 7.06 -9.03
CA PHE A 497 -19.08 7.95 -7.92
C PHE A 497 -18.18 9.18 -7.86
N VAL A 498 -16.88 9.03 -8.15
CA VAL A 498 -15.93 10.14 -8.16
C VAL A 498 -16.20 11.09 -9.33
N TRP A 499 -16.56 10.58 -10.51
CA TRP A 499 -17.01 11.39 -11.65
C TRP A 499 -18.29 12.16 -11.35
N ALA A 500 -19.25 11.55 -10.66
CA ALA A 500 -20.49 12.22 -10.27
C ALA A 500 -20.23 13.44 -9.36
N GLN A 501 -19.09 13.47 -8.64
CA GLN A 501 -18.67 14.57 -7.79
C GLN A 501 -17.69 15.56 -8.46
N ALA A 502 -17.44 15.41 -9.77
CA ALA A 502 -16.49 16.24 -10.52
C ALA A 502 -15.09 16.35 -9.86
N SER A 503 -14.65 15.29 -9.17
CA SER A 503 -13.38 15.27 -8.45
C SER A 503 -12.21 14.93 -9.36
N SER A 504 -11.07 15.62 -9.16
CA SER A 504 -9.82 15.39 -9.88
C SER A 504 -9.18 14.03 -9.61
N THR A 505 -9.56 13.37 -8.50
CA THR A 505 -9.20 11.97 -8.21
C THR A 505 -9.80 10.98 -9.19
N ALA A 506 -10.77 11.41 -10.02
CA ALA A 506 -11.34 10.53 -11.01
C ALA A 506 -10.34 10.21 -12.12
N ILE A 507 -10.19 8.91 -12.40
CA ILE A 507 -9.36 8.42 -13.49
C ILE A 507 -10.06 8.80 -14.79
N PRO A 508 -9.37 9.47 -15.73
CA PRO A 508 -9.98 9.86 -17.00
C PRO A 508 -10.30 8.62 -17.84
N PHE A 509 -11.36 8.69 -18.64
CA PHE A 509 -11.87 7.55 -19.41
C PHE A 509 -10.81 6.93 -20.34
N SER A 510 -9.96 7.77 -20.94
CA SER A 510 -8.84 7.32 -21.78
C SER A 510 -7.86 6.42 -21.02
N THR A 511 -7.51 6.78 -19.78
CA THR A 511 -6.63 5.96 -18.94
C THR A 511 -7.30 4.66 -18.52
N LEU A 512 -8.61 4.63 -18.27
CA LEU A 512 -9.33 3.38 -18.00
C LEU A 512 -9.27 2.42 -19.20
N ILE A 513 -9.45 2.92 -20.43
CA ILE A 513 -9.26 2.12 -21.65
C ILE A 513 -7.80 1.65 -21.76
N GLY A 514 -6.84 2.52 -21.47
CA GLY A 514 -5.41 2.16 -21.48
C GLY A 514 -5.07 1.04 -20.50
N LEU A 515 -5.61 1.10 -19.26
CA LEU A 515 -5.44 0.05 -18.25
C LEU A 515 -6.10 -1.26 -18.67
N LEU A 516 -7.30 -1.19 -19.26
CA LEU A 516 -8.00 -2.36 -19.80
C LEU A 516 -7.22 -3.00 -20.95
N ALA A 517 -6.66 -2.19 -21.86
CA ALA A 517 -5.82 -2.67 -22.95
C ALA A 517 -4.51 -3.29 -22.44
N LEU A 518 -3.84 -2.66 -21.48
CA LEU A 518 -2.65 -3.19 -20.84
C LEU A 518 -2.93 -4.53 -20.12
N TRP A 519 -4.09 -4.67 -19.47
CA TRP A 519 -4.51 -5.93 -18.87
C TRP A 519 -4.85 -7.01 -19.92
N LEU A 520 -5.69 -6.72 -20.91
CA LEU A 520 -6.15 -7.74 -21.86
C LEU A 520 -5.13 -8.09 -22.94
N LEU A 521 -4.35 -7.12 -23.42
CA LEU A 521 -3.43 -7.30 -24.55
C LEU A 521 -2.00 -7.67 -24.13
N ILE A 522 -1.58 -7.29 -22.92
CA ILE A 522 -0.23 -7.57 -22.43
C ILE A 522 -0.29 -8.60 -21.31
N GLN A 523 -1.03 -8.31 -20.24
CA GLN A 523 -1.02 -9.16 -19.06
C GLN A 523 -1.56 -10.56 -19.31
N VAL A 524 -2.73 -10.70 -19.97
CA VAL A 524 -3.33 -12.01 -20.23
C VAL A 524 -2.42 -12.92 -21.07
N PRO A 525 -1.82 -12.46 -22.19
CA PRO A 525 -0.82 -13.24 -22.92
C PRO A 525 0.41 -13.62 -22.09
N LEU A 526 0.93 -12.72 -21.25
CA LEU A 526 2.07 -13.01 -20.37
C LEU A 526 1.75 -14.14 -19.37
N VAL A 527 0.56 -14.09 -18.75
CA VAL A 527 0.06 -15.17 -17.87
C VAL A 527 -0.10 -16.47 -18.65
N TYR A 528 -0.57 -16.41 -19.90
CA TYR A 528 -0.69 -17.59 -20.76
C TYR A 528 0.66 -18.23 -21.08
N ILE A 529 1.67 -17.44 -21.42
CA ILE A 529 3.04 -17.92 -21.66
C ILE A 529 3.60 -18.59 -20.40
N GLY A 530 3.46 -17.93 -19.25
CA GLY A 530 3.87 -18.48 -17.95
C GLY A 530 3.17 -19.80 -17.63
N SER A 531 1.87 -19.87 -17.85
CA SER A 531 1.06 -21.08 -17.63
C SER A 531 1.41 -22.22 -18.58
N TRP A 532 1.61 -21.92 -19.87
CA TRP A 532 2.07 -22.90 -20.85
C TRP A 532 3.42 -23.50 -20.45
N TYR A 533 4.37 -22.66 -20.03
CA TYR A 533 5.67 -23.14 -19.54
C TYR A 533 5.51 -23.98 -18.27
N GLY A 534 4.73 -23.49 -17.29
CA GLY A 534 4.43 -24.16 -16.02
C GLY A 534 3.83 -25.55 -16.21
N TYR A 535 2.85 -25.69 -17.10
CA TYR A 535 2.13 -26.94 -17.33
C TYR A 535 2.84 -27.91 -18.28
N VAL A 536 3.34 -27.41 -19.41
CA VAL A 536 3.87 -28.29 -20.49
C VAL A 536 5.34 -28.65 -20.25
N ARG A 537 6.18 -27.69 -19.83
CA ARG A 537 7.63 -27.89 -19.73
C ARG A 537 8.09 -28.37 -18.36
N THR A 538 7.34 -28.04 -17.30
CA THR A 538 7.73 -28.40 -15.92
C THR A 538 7.04 -29.66 -15.42
N ALA A 539 7.78 -30.44 -14.64
CA ALA A 539 7.22 -31.55 -13.88
C ALA A 539 6.33 -31.03 -12.73
N PRO A 540 5.24 -31.77 -12.40
CA PRO A 540 4.50 -31.51 -11.17
C PRO A 540 5.42 -31.63 -9.96
N TRP A 541 5.10 -30.97 -8.85
CA TRP A 541 5.75 -31.26 -7.58
C TRP A 541 5.48 -32.71 -7.18
N GLU A 542 6.57 -33.43 -6.90
CA GLU A 542 6.51 -34.83 -6.48
C GLU A 542 6.18 -34.93 -5.00
N HIS A 543 5.12 -35.68 -4.70
CA HIS A 543 4.66 -35.95 -3.35
C HIS A 543 5.40 -37.18 -2.80
N PRO A 544 5.92 -37.12 -1.56
CA PRO A 544 6.74 -38.21 -1.00
C PRO A 544 5.92 -39.48 -0.70
N THR A 545 4.62 -39.35 -0.42
CA THR A 545 3.74 -40.49 -0.12
C THR A 545 2.60 -40.58 -1.12
N LYS A 546 2.16 -41.80 -1.43
CA LYS A 546 0.97 -42.06 -2.27
C LYS A 546 -0.29 -41.99 -1.42
N THR A 547 -1.36 -41.47 -2.01
CA THR A 547 -2.65 -41.36 -1.32
C THR A 547 -3.40 -42.69 -1.35
N MET A 548 -3.99 -43.07 -0.21
CA MET A 548 -4.89 -44.21 -0.08
C MET A 548 -6.25 -43.91 -0.75
N SER A 549 -6.93 -44.97 -1.20
CA SER A 549 -8.23 -44.86 -1.88
C SER A 549 -9.34 -44.36 -0.95
N ILE A 550 -9.36 -44.86 0.30
CA ILE A 550 -10.34 -44.49 1.33
C ILE A 550 -9.75 -43.39 2.20
N ALA A 551 -10.50 -42.29 2.37
CA ALA A 551 -10.11 -41.22 3.30
C ALA A 551 -10.36 -41.65 4.75
N ARG A 552 -9.40 -41.38 5.62
CA ARG A 552 -9.58 -41.48 7.07
C ARG A 552 -10.64 -40.49 7.56
N GLN A 553 -11.44 -40.91 8.53
CA GLN A 553 -12.39 -40.05 9.22
C GLN A 553 -11.65 -39.09 10.15
N ILE A 554 -12.00 -37.80 10.11
CA ILE A 554 -11.35 -36.77 10.93
C ILE A 554 -12.02 -36.75 12.32
N PRO A 555 -11.25 -36.83 13.42
CA PRO A 555 -11.80 -36.75 14.76
C PRO A 555 -12.34 -35.34 15.07
N PRO A 556 -13.27 -35.20 16.03
CA PRO A 556 -13.80 -33.90 16.42
C PRO A 556 -12.67 -32.98 16.92
N GLN A 557 -12.55 -31.81 16.30
CA GLN A 557 -11.49 -30.85 16.59
C GLN A 557 -11.91 -29.90 17.71
N PRO A 558 -10.97 -29.42 18.55
CA PRO A 558 -11.26 -28.38 19.51
C PRO A 558 -11.57 -27.05 18.79
N TRP A 559 -12.31 -26.17 19.46
CA TRP A 559 -12.86 -24.94 18.86
C TRP A 559 -11.81 -24.04 18.20
N TYR A 560 -10.59 -23.98 18.75
CA TYR A 560 -9.50 -23.14 18.25
C TYR A 560 -8.78 -23.73 17.02
N LEU A 561 -8.99 -25.00 16.69
CA LEU A 561 -8.51 -25.66 15.45
C LEU A 561 -9.63 -25.80 14.40
N HIS A 562 -10.80 -25.23 14.67
CA HIS A 562 -11.91 -25.26 13.72
C HIS A 562 -11.59 -24.44 12.46
N ASN A 563 -12.09 -24.91 11.32
CA ASN A 563 -11.81 -24.39 9.97
C ASN A 563 -12.13 -22.88 9.80
N THR A 564 -12.99 -22.32 10.65
CA THR A 564 -13.44 -20.93 10.61
C THR A 564 -12.73 -20.03 11.63
N TYR A 565 -12.65 -20.45 12.90
CA TYR A 565 -12.14 -19.62 14.00
C TYR A 565 -10.63 -19.72 14.18
N GLY A 566 -10.02 -20.86 13.83
CA GLY A 566 -8.58 -21.09 13.95
C GLY A 566 -7.74 -20.11 13.13
N PRO A 567 -8.05 -19.90 11.83
CA PRO A 567 -7.37 -18.88 11.03
C PRO A 567 -7.48 -17.48 11.64
N VAL A 568 -8.66 -17.06 12.11
CA VAL A 568 -8.84 -15.71 12.68
C VAL A 568 -7.96 -15.52 13.92
N LEU A 569 -7.88 -16.52 14.80
CA LEU A 569 -7.07 -16.45 16.02
C LEU A 569 -5.56 -16.36 15.71
N THR A 570 -5.09 -17.19 14.79
CA THR A 570 -3.66 -17.25 14.39
C THR A 570 -3.20 -15.95 13.71
N GLY A 571 -4.10 -15.23 13.05
CA GLY A 571 -3.85 -13.93 12.42
C GLY A 571 -3.51 -12.78 13.36
N LEU A 572 -3.75 -12.94 14.68
CA LEU A 572 -3.46 -11.91 15.67
C LEU A 572 -1.94 -11.68 15.84
N ALA A 573 -1.12 -12.74 15.72
CA ALA A 573 0.33 -12.62 15.86
C ALA A 573 0.99 -11.82 14.71
N PRO A 574 0.71 -12.10 13.42
CA PRO A 574 1.21 -11.24 12.34
C PRO A 574 0.64 -9.82 12.39
N PHE A 575 -0.60 -9.64 12.87
CA PHE A 575 -1.17 -8.31 13.10
C PHE A 575 -0.41 -7.53 14.18
N ALA A 576 -0.08 -8.16 15.32
CA ALA A 576 0.69 -7.53 16.38
C ALA A 576 2.09 -7.09 15.91
N VAL A 577 2.73 -7.88 15.04
CA VAL A 577 4.01 -7.54 14.39
C VAL A 577 3.88 -6.34 13.44
N LEU A 578 2.73 -6.17 12.79
CA LEU A 578 2.47 -5.06 11.87
C LEU A 578 1.95 -3.79 12.56
N PHE A 579 1.35 -3.92 13.76
CA PHE A 579 0.49 -2.90 14.36
C PHE A 579 1.13 -1.51 14.45
N ILE A 580 2.35 -1.40 15.00
CA ILE A 580 3.00 -0.10 15.21
C ILE A 580 3.30 0.60 13.88
N GLU A 581 3.80 -0.14 12.89
CA GLU A 581 4.07 0.42 11.56
C GLU A 581 2.79 0.75 10.81
N LEU A 582 1.73 -0.03 11.02
CA LEU A 582 0.40 0.29 10.50
C LEU A 582 -0.08 1.66 11.00
N LEU A 583 0.18 2.03 12.27
CA LEU A 583 -0.16 3.36 12.80
C LEU A 583 0.53 4.47 11.99
N PHE A 584 1.81 4.30 11.69
CA PHE A 584 2.59 5.27 10.91
C PHE A 584 2.08 5.37 9.48
N VAL A 585 1.84 4.24 8.82
CA VAL A 585 1.29 4.22 7.46
C VAL A 585 -0.08 4.90 7.44
N PHE A 586 -0.95 4.64 8.43
CA PHE A 586 -2.28 5.24 8.49
C PHE A 586 -2.25 6.74 8.77
N LYS A 587 -1.34 7.19 9.64
CA LYS A 587 -1.14 8.62 9.90
C LYS A 587 -0.74 9.35 8.61
N ASN A 588 0.30 8.87 7.91
CA ASN A 588 0.79 9.54 6.69
C ASN A 588 -0.15 9.37 5.48
N LEU A 589 -0.87 8.25 5.36
CA LEU A 589 -1.75 8.02 4.21
C LEU A 589 -3.09 8.73 4.34
N TRP A 590 -3.68 8.76 5.55
CA TRP A 590 -5.05 9.21 5.75
C TRP A 590 -5.21 10.50 6.56
N GLN A 591 -4.34 10.78 7.54
CA GLN A 591 -4.43 11.99 8.38
C GLN A 591 -3.59 13.14 7.82
N ASP A 592 -2.32 12.89 7.52
CA ASP A 592 -1.37 13.90 7.03
C ASP A 592 -1.14 13.65 5.53
N LYS A 593 -2.12 13.96 4.68
CA LYS A 593 -1.99 13.73 3.21
C LYS A 593 -0.85 14.53 2.57
N SER A 594 -0.37 15.54 3.30
CA SER A 594 0.77 16.41 3.03
C SER A 594 2.12 15.77 3.40
N GLY A 595 2.15 14.74 4.24
CA GLY A 595 3.35 14.05 4.71
C GLY A 595 3.80 12.95 3.75
N TYR A 596 4.93 13.15 3.07
CA TYR A 596 5.54 12.09 2.29
C TYR A 596 6.20 11.07 3.23
N TYR A 597 5.69 9.83 3.29
CA TYR A 597 6.36 8.75 4.01
C TYR A 597 7.62 8.31 3.25
N TYR A 598 8.80 8.74 3.72
CA TYR A 598 10.08 8.49 3.05
C TYR A 598 10.95 7.40 3.71
N VAL A 599 10.32 6.49 4.46
CA VAL A 599 11.04 5.51 5.28
C VAL A 599 11.01 4.11 4.64
N PHE A 600 11.40 4.02 3.36
CA PHE A 600 11.33 2.76 2.60
C PHE A 600 12.23 1.65 3.16
N GLY A 601 13.35 2.01 3.77
CA GLY A 601 14.26 1.03 4.41
C GLY A 601 13.61 0.31 5.58
N PHE A 602 12.93 1.03 6.47
CA PHE A 602 12.21 0.42 7.60
C PHE A 602 11.02 -0.40 7.11
N LEU A 603 10.28 0.10 6.11
CA LEU A 603 9.18 -0.64 5.49
C LEU A 603 9.65 -1.99 4.91
N SER A 604 10.84 -2.03 4.28
CA SER A 604 11.42 -3.28 3.76
C SER A 604 11.82 -4.25 4.89
N ALA A 605 12.39 -3.74 5.98
CA ALA A 605 12.75 -4.55 7.14
C ALA A 605 11.51 -5.17 7.79
N VAL A 606 10.48 -4.37 8.02
CA VAL A 606 9.21 -4.80 8.63
C VAL A 606 8.48 -5.78 7.72
N SER A 607 8.45 -5.54 6.41
CA SER A 607 7.89 -6.48 5.43
C SER A 607 8.59 -7.84 5.49
N THR A 608 9.92 -7.86 5.63
CA THR A 608 10.68 -9.10 5.76
C THR A 608 10.35 -9.84 7.06
N ILE A 609 10.29 -9.13 8.19
CA ILE A 609 9.93 -9.71 9.50
C ILE A 609 8.50 -10.26 9.47
N LEU A 610 7.58 -9.55 8.81
CA LEU A 610 6.20 -9.99 8.65
C LEU A 610 6.13 -11.30 7.85
N MET A 611 6.86 -11.41 6.75
CA MET A 611 6.93 -12.61 5.93
C MET A 611 7.46 -13.81 6.72
N VAL A 612 8.49 -13.61 7.54
CA VAL A 612 9.01 -14.64 8.46
C VAL A 612 7.96 -15.02 9.51
N THR A 613 7.28 -14.04 10.11
CA THR A 613 6.24 -14.27 11.12
C THR A 613 5.05 -15.06 10.55
N VAL A 614 4.56 -14.67 9.37
CA VAL A 614 3.49 -15.41 8.66
C VAL A 614 3.92 -16.84 8.39
N SER A 615 5.18 -17.06 8.00
CA SER A 615 5.73 -18.40 7.77
C SER A 615 5.74 -19.23 9.06
N GLN A 616 6.20 -18.65 10.17
CA GLN A 616 6.28 -19.32 11.48
C GLN A 616 4.90 -19.71 12.01
N VAL A 617 3.96 -18.75 12.02
CA VAL A 617 2.58 -18.97 12.48
C VAL A 617 1.91 -20.04 11.62
N THR A 618 2.10 -20.01 10.30
CA THR A 618 1.51 -21.02 9.41
C THR A 618 2.07 -22.41 9.65
N ILE A 619 3.38 -22.55 9.93
CA ILE A 619 3.99 -23.84 10.29
C ILE A 619 3.41 -24.36 11.60
N ILE A 620 3.30 -23.53 12.64
CA ILE A 620 2.75 -23.91 13.94
C ILE A 620 1.29 -24.37 13.81
N ALA A 621 0.47 -23.61 13.08
CA ALA A 621 -0.94 -23.92 12.86
C ALA A 621 -1.10 -25.22 12.05
N THR A 622 -0.35 -25.37 10.95
CA THR A 622 -0.38 -26.57 10.11
C THR A 622 0.06 -27.81 10.88
N TYR A 623 1.14 -27.70 11.66
CA TYR A 623 1.62 -28.82 12.49
C TYR A 623 0.59 -29.21 13.57
N SER A 624 -0.04 -28.24 14.23
CA SER A 624 -1.08 -28.50 15.23
C SER A 624 -2.32 -29.18 14.63
N GLN A 625 -2.70 -28.77 13.41
CA GLN A 625 -3.79 -29.39 12.65
C GLN A 625 -3.46 -30.85 12.28
N LEU A 626 -2.22 -31.11 11.83
CA LEU A 626 -1.77 -32.46 11.49
C LEU A 626 -1.65 -33.36 12.72
N CYS A 627 -1.20 -32.83 13.86
CA CYS A 627 -1.16 -33.58 15.13
C CYS A 627 -2.56 -33.98 15.60
N SER A 628 -3.58 -33.21 15.23
CA SER A 628 -4.99 -33.50 15.53
C SER A 628 -5.67 -34.36 14.45
N GLU A 629 -4.88 -35.05 13.62
CA GLU A 629 -5.32 -35.95 12.55
C GLU A 629 -6.18 -35.30 11.45
N ASN A 630 -6.06 -33.98 11.26
CA ASN A 630 -6.79 -33.27 10.21
C ASN A 630 -5.88 -33.01 8.99
N TYR A 631 -6.20 -33.65 7.86
CA TYR A 631 -5.44 -33.53 6.61
C TYR A 631 -5.90 -32.37 5.69
N HIS A 632 -6.92 -31.59 6.05
CA HIS A 632 -7.41 -30.44 5.27
C HIS A 632 -6.56 -29.17 5.46
N TRP A 633 -5.23 -29.30 5.37
CA TRP A 633 -4.30 -28.20 5.60
C TRP A 633 -4.15 -27.25 4.40
N TRP A 634 -4.54 -27.65 3.19
CA TRP A 634 -4.37 -26.86 1.97
C TRP A 634 -5.02 -25.46 2.03
N TRP A 635 -6.32 -25.40 2.28
CA TRP A 635 -7.03 -24.12 2.44
C TRP A 635 -6.75 -23.47 3.78
N GLN A 636 -6.59 -24.27 4.84
CA GLN A 636 -6.32 -23.75 6.17
C GLN A 636 -4.99 -23.01 6.25
N SER A 637 -3.93 -23.51 5.60
CA SER A 637 -2.64 -22.81 5.54
C SER A 637 -2.72 -21.49 4.77
N PHE A 638 -3.46 -21.45 3.66
CA PHE A 638 -3.71 -20.22 2.91
C PHE A 638 -4.52 -19.20 3.73
N LEU A 639 -5.60 -19.63 4.37
CA LEU A 639 -6.44 -18.77 5.21
C LEU A 639 -5.70 -18.31 6.48
N THR A 640 -4.89 -19.17 7.09
CA THR A 640 -4.06 -18.84 8.26
C THR A 640 -3.04 -17.76 7.89
N GLY A 641 -2.36 -17.90 6.75
CA GLY A 641 -1.43 -16.87 6.28
C GLY A 641 -2.12 -15.52 6.00
N GLY A 642 -3.30 -15.55 5.37
CA GLY A 642 -4.07 -14.36 5.01
C GLY A 642 -4.92 -13.75 6.13
N SER A 643 -5.09 -14.45 7.26
CA SER A 643 -6.02 -14.09 8.34
C SER A 643 -5.75 -12.74 8.99
N SER A 644 -4.48 -12.30 9.02
CA SER A 644 -4.11 -10.99 9.57
C SER A 644 -4.78 -9.83 8.84
N ALA A 645 -5.21 -10.01 7.57
CA ALA A 645 -5.98 -9.02 6.82
C ALA A 645 -7.32 -8.67 7.49
N PHE A 646 -7.95 -9.63 8.17
CA PHE A 646 -9.19 -9.40 8.91
C PHE A 646 -8.97 -8.42 10.07
N TRP A 647 -7.89 -8.60 10.83
CA TRP A 647 -7.52 -7.72 11.94
C TRP A 647 -7.14 -6.32 11.46
N VAL A 648 -6.42 -6.22 10.35
CA VAL A 648 -6.12 -4.93 9.70
C VAL A 648 -7.42 -4.23 9.29
N PHE A 649 -8.38 -4.94 8.69
CA PHE A 649 -9.66 -4.34 8.30
C PHE A 649 -10.51 -3.92 9.51
N ALA A 650 -10.53 -4.71 10.58
CA ALA A 650 -11.18 -4.34 11.83
C ALA A 650 -10.55 -3.08 12.45
N TYR A 651 -9.22 -2.95 12.37
CA TYR A 651 -8.51 -1.74 12.74
C TYR A 651 -8.89 -0.55 11.85
N CYS A 652 -9.08 -0.73 10.54
CA CYS A 652 -9.57 0.34 9.65
C CYS A 652 -10.94 0.87 10.08
N ILE A 653 -11.86 -0.01 10.50
CA ILE A 653 -13.18 0.37 10.99
C ILE A 653 -13.03 1.19 12.28
N TRP A 654 -12.24 0.71 13.23
CA TRP A 654 -11.97 1.44 14.48
C TRP A 654 -11.35 2.81 14.20
N TYR A 655 -10.32 2.86 13.35
CA TYR A 655 -9.63 4.09 12.99
C TYR A 655 -10.55 5.11 12.31
N TYR A 656 -11.48 4.65 11.49
CA TYR A 656 -12.50 5.51 10.87
C TYR A 656 -13.36 6.25 11.88
N PHE A 657 -13.84 5.56 12.93
CA PHE A 657 -14.74 6.16 13.91
C PHE A 657 -14.03 7.01 14.97
N PHE A 658 -12.81 6.64 15.36
CA PHE A 658 -12.12 7.26 16.50
C PHE A 658 -11.03 8.27 16.12
N HIS A 659 -10.46 8.18 14.91
CA HIS A 659 -9.31 9.00 14.51
C HIS A 659 -9.52 9.81 13.23
N LEU A 660 -10.42 9.38 12.35
CA LEU A 660 -10.71 10.08 11.09
C LEU A 660 -11.96 10.95 11.22
N HIS A 661 -11.80 12.24 10.98
CA HIS A 661 -12.91 13.19 10.88
C HIS A 661 -13.35 13.34 9.41
N ILE A 662 -13.66 12.23 8.75
CA ILE A 662 -14.09 12.24 7.35
C ILE A 662 -15.57 12.61 7.27
N THR A 663 -15.90 13.61 6.44
CA THR A 663 -17.28 14.01 6.14
C THR A 663 -17.70 13.58 4.74
N GLY A 664 -19.00 13.28 4.60
CA GLY A 664 -19.64 12.96 3.32
C GLY A 664 -19.63 11.47 2.94
N PHE A 665 -20.75 11.02 2.37
CA PHE A 665 -20.98 9.61 2.02
C PHE A 665 -19.95 9.06 1.02
N VAL A 666 -19.62 9.81 -0.03
CA VAL A 666 -18.68 9.35 -1.07
C VAL A 666 -17.28 9.17 -0.49
N SER A 667 -16.83 10.08 0.38
CA SER A 667 -15.53 9.96 1.06
C SER A 667 -15.44 8.70 1.93
N SER A 668 -16.51 8.40 2.69
CA SER A 668 -16.60 7.18 3.50
C SER A 668 -16.60 5.92 2.64
N LEU A 669 -17.37 5.90 1.54
CA LEU A 669 -17.42 4.79 0.58
C LEU A 669 -16.04 4.52 -0.01
N LEU A 670 -15.31 5.56 -0.44
CA LEU A 670 -13.96 5.43 -0.97
C LEU A 670 -12.99 4.88 0.08
N PHE A 671 -13.04 5.39 1.31
CA PHE A 671 -12.18 4.91 2.40
C PHE A 671 -12.38 3.40 2.67
N PHE A 672 -13.62 2.95 2.87
CA PHE A 672 -13.89 1.53 3.16
C PHE A 672 -13.57 0.64 1.97
N SER A 673 -13.87 1.07 0.75
CA SER A 673 -13.63 0.26 -0.46
C SER A 673 -12.14 0.12 -0.76
N TYR A 674 -11.37 1.20 -0.65
CA TYR A 674 -9.91 1.15 -0.82
C TYR A 674 -9.24 0.36 0.31
N SER A 675 -9.71 0.52 1.55
CA SER A 675 -9.21 -0.26 2.69
C SER A 675 -9.48 -1.75 2.54
N PHE A 676 -10.69 -2.13 2.07
CA PHE A 676 -11.04 -3.52 1.77
C PHE A 676 -10.16 -4.09 0.65
N LEU A 677 -9.97 -3.33 -0.43
CA LEU A 677 -9.10 -3.74 -1.55
C LEU A 677 -7.65 -3.96 -1.07
N ALA A 678 -7.11 -3.03 -0.28
CA ALA A 678 -5.77 -3.15 0.30
C ALA A 678 -5.65 -4.40 1.19
N CYS A 679 -6.64 -4.66 2.06
CA CYS A 679 -6.68 -5.85 2.90
C CYS A 679 -6.79 -7.15 2.07
N ALA A 680 -7.56 -7.16 0.99
CA ALA A 680 -7.69 -8.32 0.11
C ALA A 680 -6.38 -8.64 -0.62
N VAL A 681 -5.69 -7.62 -1.15
CA VAL A 681 -4.37 -7.76 -1.79
C VAL A 681 -3.33 -8.24 -0.76
N TYR A 682 -3.32 -7.64 0.42
CA TYR A 682 -2.46 -8.04 1.53
C TYR A 682 -2.71 -9.49 1.98
N GLY A 683 -3.98 -9.88 2.14
CA GLY A 683 -4.39 -11.23 2.52
C GLY A 683 -4.04 -12.28 1.46
N LEU A 684 -4.14 -11.93 0.18
CA LEU A 684 -3.73 -12.80 -0.93
C LEU A 684 -2.21 -13.01 -0.95
N LEU A 685 -1.44 -11.94 -0.71
CA LEU A 685 0.02 -12.00 -0.62
C LEU A 685 0.46 -12.89 0.55
N THR A 686 0.00 -12.58 1.76
CA THR A 686 0.37 -13.32 2.99
C THR A 686 -0.20 -14.74 3.01
N GLY A 687 -1.39 -14.96 2.44
CA GLY A 687 -1.98 -16.29 2.27
C GLY A 687 -1.16 -17.19 1.34
N THR A 688 -0.63 -16.66 0.24
CA THR A 688 0.27 -17.42 -0.63
C THR A 688 1.58 -17.81 0.07
N VAL A 689 2.11 -16.93 0.91
CA VAL A 689 3.32 -17.22 1.72
C VAL A 689 3.02 -18.33 2.73
N GLY A 690 1.90 -18.23 3.44
CA GLY A 690 1.44 -19.28 4.35
C GLY A 690 1.27 -20.62 3.64
N PHE A 691 0.63 -20.62 2.47
CA PHE A 691 0.47 -21.83 1.67
C PHE A 691 1.79 -22.47 1.23
N LEU A 692 2.71 -21.68 0.66
CA LEU A 692 3.99 -22.20 0.16
C LEU A 692 4.89 -22.71 1.28
N THR A 693 4.86 -22.05 2.44
CA THR A 693 5.63 -22.45 3.62
C THR A 693 5.06 -23.72 4.24
N ALA A 694 3.74 -23.82 4.37
CA ALA A 694 3.08 -25.07 4.77
C ALA A 694 3.38 -26.21 3.79
N TYR A 695 3.27 -25.96 2.48
CA TYR A 695 3.57 -26.97 1.47
C TYR A 695 5.00 -27.48 1.56
N ALA A 696 5.98 -26.58 1.70
CA ALA A 696 7.38 -26.95 1.89
C ALA A 696 7.61 -27.73 3.18
N PHE A 697 6.99 -27.30 4.28
CA PHE A 697 7.08 -27.98 5.58
C PHE A 697 6.49 -29.40 5.53
N VAL A 698 5.25 -29.55 5.03
CA VAL A 698 4.56 -30.84 4.90
C VAL A 698 5.36 -31.78 4.01
N ARG A 699 5.81 -31.33 2.83
CA ARG A 699 6.64 -32.16 1.95
C ARG A 699 7.91 -32.62 2.65
N ARG A 700 8.52 -31.77 3.48
CA ARG A 700 9.76 -32.08 4.18
C ARG A 700 9.57 -33.10 5.30
N ILE A 701 8.54 -32.94 6.15
CA ILE A 701 8.27 -33.88 7.25
C ILE A 701 7.90 -35.28 6.72
N TYR A 702 7.09 -35.39 5.67
CA TYR A 702 6.69 -36.69 5.09
C TYR A 702 7.74 -37.29 4.15
N SER A 703 8.70 -36.50 3.65
CA SER A 703 9.90 -37.06 2.98
C SER A 703 10.88 -37.70 3.96
N GLY A 704 10.89 -37.23 5.21
CA GLY A 704 11.77 -37.74 6.26
C GLY A 704 11.17 -38.95 6.98
N ALA A 705 9.85 -39.01 7.12
CA ALA A 705 9.15 -40.14 7.72
C ALA A 705 9.23 -41.37 6.78
N LYS A 706 10.11 -42.33 7.10
CA LYS A 706 10.07 -43.65 6.47
C LYS A 706 8.80 -44.37 6.92
N VAL A 707 7.88 -44.56 5.98
CA VAL A 707 6.73 -45.46 6.14
C VAL A 707 6.97 -46.60 5.16
N ASP A 708 7.75 -47.58 5.61
CA ASP A 708 7.86 -48.90 5.00
C ASP A 708 7.06 -49.90 5.85
#